data_AF-A0A8D0CH69-F1
#
_entry.id   AF-A0A8D0CH69-F1
#
_cell.length_a   1.000
_cell.length_b   1.000
_cell.length_c   1.000
_cell.angle_alpha   90.00
_cell.angle_beta   90.00
_cell.angle_gamma   90.00
#
_symmetry.space_group_name_H-M   'P 1'
#
loop_
_entity.id
_entity.type
_entity.pdbx_description
1 polymer ?
#
loop_
_entity_poly.entity_id
_entity_poly.type
_entity_poly.pdbx_seq_one_letter_code
_entity_poly.pdbx_strand_id
1 'polypeptide(L)'
;YPWLHLALCLYLFLHLRLTPRTFEIDYKNNCFRKDGDPFRYISGSIHYSRIPRVYWKDRLLKMYMAGLNAIQTYVPWNYHEPVPNQYIFSGDRDLEYFLQLANDIGFLVVLRPGPYICAEWDMGGLPAWLLNKTDIVLRSSDPDYIRAVDNWMGNLLPKIKPFLYQNGGPIITVQVENEYGSYFACDYNYLRHLTQLFRHHLGNEVVLFTTDGASVGFLKCGSLQDLYATVDFGPGGNVTAAFAAQRYAEPHGPLVNSEFYTGWLDHWGEHHSVVSASIVAKSLNEILEAGASVNLYMFIGGTNFGYWNGANTPYAPQPTSYDYDAPLTEAGDLTGKYFAIRHVIQQYKSIPEGPVPPSTPKYAYGAVKMNKLKTLSEALDTVSFSGPVKTIYPLTFTDINQHFGYVLYRTKLPMNCSTPTPLSSPLNGVRDRAYVSVDGVSPGVLERDKYITINITGTAGSQLDVLVENMGRVNYGKGINDFKGLTSNLTLNSKVLTDWLVYSLSIDEAVSQGLLTGSQTEEMWSTLVTPLSAPAFYSGTFSIPNGIPDLPQDTYIEFPGWTKGQVWMNGFNLGRYWPKRGPQLTLYVPAHVLSTDAPNNVTLLELESDPCSSGSCTVQFTAIPVINSTVAHTTAHAFHSFFHKGDLL
;
A
#
# COMPACT_ATOMS: atom_id res chain seq x y z
N TYR A 1 -4.05 -65.90 -12.50
CA TYR A 1 -4.45 -64.79 -13.38
C TYR A 1 -4.74 -63.43 -12.71
N PRO A 2 -5.18 -63.29 -11.43
CA PRO A 2 -5.42 -61.95 -10.85
C PRO A 2 -4.14 -61.24 -10.36
N TRP A 3 -3.10 -61.99 -10.04
CA TRP A 3 -1.81 -61.46 -9.56
C TRP A 3 -1.02 -60.71 -10.63
N LEU A 4 -1.17 -61.06 -11.91
CA LEU A 4 -0.51 -60.35 -13.01
C LEU A 4 -1.12 -58.96 -13.23
N HIS A 5 -2.43 -58.77 -13.04
CA HIS A 5 -3.07 -57.46 -13.17
C HIS A 5 -2.76 -56.52 -12.01
N LEU A 6 -2.68 -57.05 -10.78
CA LEU A 6 -2.26 -56.24 -9.63
C LEU A 6 -0.79 -55.82 -9.76
N ALA A 7 0.08 -56.72 -10.22
CA ALA A 7 1.47 -56.41 -10.49
C ALA A 7 1.63 -55.42 -11.65
N LEU A 8 0.84 -55.51 -12.72
CA LEU A 8 0.87 -54.55 -13.83
C LEU A 8 0.37 -53.16 -13.39
N CYS A 9 -0.68 -53.09 -12.57
CA CYS A 9 -1.16 -51.82 -12.00
C CYS A 9 -0.15 -51.21 -11.03
N LEU A 10 0.48 -51.99 -10.15
CA LEU A 10 1.57 -51.52 -9.29
C LEU A 10 2.80 -51.10 -10.11
N TYR A 11 3.11 -51.79 -11.20
CA TYR A 11 4.22 -51.43 -12.09
C TYR A 11 3.91 -50.14 -12.88
N LEU A 12 2.66 -49.94 -13.34
CA LEU A 12 2.19 -48.69 -13.95
C LEU A 12 2.18 -47.52 -12.96
N PHE A 13 1.84 -47.76 -11.68
CA PHE A 13 1.93 -46.75 -10.62
C PHE A 13 3.38 -46.44 -10.20
N LEU A 14 4.28 -47.43 -10.24
CA LEU A 14 5.71 -47.24 -9.95
C LEU A 14 6.53 -46.72 -11.16
N HIS A 15 5.97 -46.72 -12.38
CA HIS A 15 6.62 -46.25 -13.62
C HIS A 15 5.98 -45.00 -14.25
N LEU A 16 5.01 -44.37 -13.58
CA LEU A 16 4.87 -42.92 -13.67
C LEU A 16 6.10 -42.29 -13.01
N ARG A 17 7.25 -42.38 -13.69
CA ARG A 17 8.30 -41.39 -13.56
C ARG A 17 7.62 -40.09 -13.95
N LEU A 18 7.08 -39.37 -12.97
CA LEU A 18 6.71 -37.98 -13.13
C LEU A 18 7.94 -37.32 -13.72
N THR A 19 7.88 -36.99 -15.00
CA THR A 19 8.90 -36.16 -15.63
C THR A 19 9.06 -34.95 -14.72
N PRO A 20 10.29 -34.64 -14.26
CA PRO A 20 10.50 -33.51 -13.36
C PRO A 20 9.86 -32.26 -13.95
N ARG A 21 9.08 -31.53 -13.15
CA ARG A 21 8.46 -30.28 -13.59
C ARG A 21 9.57 -29.29 -13.93
N THR A 22 9.47 -28.65 -15.09
CA THR A 22 10.49 -27.70 -15.56
C THR A 22 9.84 -26.41 -16.05
N PHE A 23 10.49 -25.28 -15.77
CA PHE A 23 10.13 -23.99 -16.32
C PHE A 23 11.41 -23.23 -16.67
N GLU A 24 11.61 -22.92 -17.94
CA GLU A 24 12.88 -22.37 -18.43
C GLU A 24 12.66 -21.39 -19.59
N ILE A 25 13.70 -20.62 -19.91
CA ILE A 25 13.74 -19.74 -21.08
C ILE A 25 14.35 -20.50 -22.26
N ASP A 26 13.62 -20.58 -23.36
CA ASP A 26 14.13 -21.07 -24.64
C ASP A 26 14.59 -19.88 -25.48
N TYR A 27 15.87 -19.52 -25.32
CA TYR A 27 16.50 -18.42 -26.05
C TYR A 27 16.47 -18.64 -27.57
N LYS A 28 16.47 -19.89 -28.06
CA LYS A 28 16.47 -20.16 -29.50
C LYS A 28 15.12 -19.84 -30.13
N ASN A 29 14.03 -20.15 -29.43
CA ASN A 29 12.67 -19.96 -29.93
C ASN A 29 11.96 -18.72 -29.34
N ASN A 30 12.68 -17.91 -28.55
CA ASN A 30 12.18 -16.68 -27.94
C ASN A 30 10.88 -16.88 -27.12
N CYS A 31 10.80 -17.96 -26.34
CA CYS A 31 9.62 -18.28 -25.53
C CYS A 31 10.02 -18.87 -24.17
N PHE A 32 9.05 -19.01 -23.26
CA PHE A 32 9.22 -19.89 -22.11
C PHE A 32 8.90 -21.33 -22.52
N ARG A 33 9.49 -22.28 -21.81
CA ARG A 33 9.13 -23.70 -21.87
C ARG A 33 8.61 -24.11 -20.51
N LYS A 34 7.40 -24.68 -20.48
CA LYS A 34 6.82 -25.30 -19.28
C LYS A 34 6.68 -26.79 -19.57
N ASP A 35 7.43 -27.61 -18.85
CA ASP A 35 7.50 -29.06 -19.04
C ASP A 35 7.88 -29.47 -20.49
N GLY A 36 8.74 -28.67 -21.13
CA GLY A 36 9.20 -28.87 -22.52
C GLY A 36 8.30 -28.25 -23.60
N ASP A 37 7.07 -27.85 -23.25
CA ASP A 37 6.14 -27.23 -24.20
C ASP A 37 6.29 -25.71 -24.24
N PRO A 38 6.17 -25.06 -25.42
CA PRO A 38 6.14 -23.61 -25.52
C PRO A 38 5.05 -23.01 -24.64
N PHE A 39 5.41 -22.01 -23.85
CA PHE A 39 4.54 -21.41 -22.86
C PHE A 39 4.62 -19.88 -22.89
N ARG A 40 3.47 -19.26 -22.63
CA ARG A 40 3.30 -17.82 -22.46
C ARG A 40 2.32 -17.59 -21.33
N TYR A 41 2.70 -16.77 -20.35
CA TYR A 41 1.75 -16.37 -19.31
C TYR A 41 0.98 -15.11 -19.72
N ILE A 42 -0.29 -15.09 -19.33
CA ILE A 42 -1.14 -13.92 -19.25
C ILE A 42 -1.51 -13.81 -17.77
N SER A 43 -0.82 -12.90 -17.09
CA SER A 43 -0.85 -12.71 -15.65
C SER A 43 -1.64 -11.46 -15.26
N GLY A 44 -2.12 -11.42 -14.03
CA GLY A 44 -2.70 -10.21 -13.43
C GLY A 44 -2.13 -9.98 -12.04
N SER A 45 -1.83 -8.73 -11.72
CA SER A 45 -1.33 -8.37 -10.39
C SER A 45 -2.46 -8.31 -9.37
N ILE A 46 -2.21 -8.95 -8.24
CA ILE A 46 -3.05 -8.99 -7.04
C ILE A 46 -2.12 -8.95 -5.83
N HIS A 47 -2.33 -8.00 -4.92
CA HIS A 47 -1.52 -7.90 -3.70
C HIS A 47 -2.31 -8.47 -2.52
N TYR A 48 -1.87 -9.61 -1.97
CA TYR A 48 -2.55 -10.25 -0.84
C TYR A 48 -2.59 -9.33 0.39
N SER A 49 -1.61 -8.44 0.55
CA SER A 49 -1.57 -7.44 1.63
C SER A 49 -2.61 -6.33 1.51
N ARG A 50 -3.28 -6.18 0.35
CA ARG A 50 -4.32 -5.18 0.07
C ARG A 50 -5.73 -5.75 0.05
N ILE A 51 -5.87 -7.06 0.27
CA ILE A 51 -7.15 -7.77 0.20
C ILE A 51 -7.27 -8.63 1.44
N PRO A 52 -8.35 -8.52 2.23
CA PRO A 52 -8.55 -9.40 3.38
C PRO A 52 -8.58 -10.87 2.95
N ARG A 53 -7.96 -11.76 3.74
CA ARG A 53 -7.79 -13.19 3.38
C ARG A 53 -9.08 -13.89 3.04
N VAL A 54 -10.17 -13.54 3.72
CA VAL A 54 -11.53 -14.07 3.45
C VAL A 54 -11.96 -13.92 2.00
N TYR A 55 -11.41 -12.94 1.28
CA TYR A 55 -11.74 -12.64 -0.10
C TYR A 55 -10.70 -13.12 -1.12
N TRP A 56 -9.53 -13.61 -0.71
CA TRP A 56 -8.49 -14.06 -1.66
C TRP A 56 -9.05 -15.05 -2.70
N LYS A 57 -9.83 -16.04 -2.24
CA LYS A 57 -10.43 -17.03 -3.14
C LYS A 57 -11.41 -16.39 -4.13
N ASP A 58 -12.26 -15.47 -3.69
CA ASP A 58 -13.18 -14.77 -4.60
C ASP A 58 -12.43 -14.02 -5.69
N ARG A 59 -11.40 -13.25 -5.30
CA ARG A 59 -10.66 -12.40 -6.26
C ARG A 59 -9.88 -13.27 -7.24
N LEU A 60 -9.22 -14.32 -6.76
CA LEU A 60 -8.51 -15.28 -7.60
C LEU A 60 -9.45 -16.02 -8.55
N LEU A 61 -10.64 -16.45 -8.11
CA LEU A 61 -11.60 -17.10 -9.02
C LEU A 61 -12.09 -16.14 -10.11
N LYS A 62 -12.36 -14.87 -9.81
CA LYS A 62 -12.69 -13.86 -10.84
C LYS A 62 -11.55 -13.68 -11.83
N MET A 63 -10.31 -13.58 -11.35
CA MET A 63 -9.12 -13.54 -12.19
C MET A 63 -9.00 -14.77 -13.09
N TYR A 64 -9.30 -15.96 -12.57
CA TYR A 64 -9.22 -17.22 -13.31
C TYR A 64 -10.26 -17.24 -14.44
N MET A 65 -11.49 -16.83 -14.13
CA MET A 65 -12.59 -16.72 -15.09
C MET A 65 -12.39 -15.63 -16.15
N ALA A 66 -11.47 -14.70 -15.95
CA ALA A 66 -11.03 -13.75 -16.97
C ALA A 66 -10.14 -14.40 -18.04
N GLY A 67 -9.62 -15.60 -17.80
CA GLY A 67 -8.76 -16.35 -18.71
C GLY A 67 -7.27 -16.26 -18.39
N LEU A 68 -6.90 -15.61 -17.28
CA LEU A 68 -5.51 -15.57 -16.81
C LEU A 68 -5.01 -16.99 -16.48
N ASN A 69 -3.74 -17.28 -16.73
CA ASN A 69 -3.09 -18.55 -16.33
C ASN A 69 -1.99 -18.36 -15.29
N ALA A 70 -1.69 -17.11 -14.93
CA ALA A 70 -0.80 -16.78 -13.84
C ALA A 70 -1.35 -15.59 -13.04
N ILE A 71 -0.83 -15.41 -11.83
CA ILE A 71 -0.94 -14.18 -11.06
C ILE A 71 0.45 -13.63 -10.77
N GLN A 72 0.53 -12.33 -10.50
CA GLN A 72 1.75 -11.69 -10.00
C GLN A 72 1.48 -11.04 -8.65
N THR A 73 2.41 -11.15 -7.71
CA THR A 73 2.28 -10.51 -6.40
C THR A 73 3.62 -10.06 -5.83
N TYR A 74 3.59 -8.95 -5.11
CA TYR A 74 4.72 -8.47 -4.31
C TYR A 74 4.73 -9.09 -2.91
N VAL A 75 5.89 -9.12 -2.25
CA VAL A 75 6.02 -9.44 -0.82
C VAL A 75 6.54 -8.21 -0.07
N PRO A 76 5.68 -7.42 0.61
CA PRO A 76 6.13 -6.24 1.32
C PRO A 76 6.89 -6.63 2.59
N TRP A 77 8.20 -6.36 2.65
CA TRP A 77 9.05 -6.74 3.78
C TRP A 77 8.55 -6.15 5.11
N ASN A 78 8.22 -4.86 5.14
CA ASN A 78 7.67 -4.18 6.32
C ASN A 78 6.32 -4.74 6.82
N TYR A 79 5.58 -5.43 5.96
CA TYR A 79 4.36 -6.13 6.34
C TYR A 79 4.67 -7.45 7.06
N HIS A 80 5.81 -8.09 6.77
CA HIS A 80 6.18 -9.35 7.42
C HIS A 80 7.13 -9.16 8.60
N GLU A 81 7.97 -8.13 8.62
CA GLU A 81 8.96 -7.87 9.68
C GLU A 81 8.80 -6.45 10.26
N PRO A 82 7.68 -6.18 10.98
CA PRO A 82 7.41 -4.85 11.54
C PRO A 82 8.43 -4.44 12.62
N VAL A 83 9.08 -5.43 13.24
CA VAL A 83 10.16 -5.29 14.23
C VAL A 83 11.30 -6.20 13.78
N PRO A 84 12.58 -5.78 13.89
CA PRO A 84 13.72 -6.59 13.46
C PRO A 84 13.69 -8.02 14.02
N ASN A 85 13.84 -8.99 13.13
CA ASN A 85 13.82 -10.43 13.35
C ASN A 85 12.52 -11.00 13.94
N GLN A 86 11.41 -10.26 13.87
CA GLN A 86 10.08 -10.75 14.27
C GLN A 86 9.17 -10.84 13.05
N TYR A 87 8.95 -12.06 12.59
CA TYR A 87 8.25 -12.34 11.34
C TYR A 87 6.78 -12.73 11.57
N ILE A 88 5.88 -12.18 10.77
CA ILE A 88 4.44 -12.46 10.81
C ILE A 88 4.00 -13.04 9.45
N PHE A 89 3.62 -14.32 9.46
CA PHE A 89 3.12 -15.06 8.29
C PHE A 89 1.77 -15.75 8.56
N SER A 90 0.92 -15.13 9.38
CA SER A 90 -0.40 -15.66 9.77
C SER A 90 -1.53 -14.69 9.42
N GLY A 91 -2.77 -15.17 9.38
CA GLY A 91 -3.93 -14.34 9.07
C GLY A 91 -3.84 -13.76 7.66
N ASP A 92 -4.03 -12.44 7.52
CA ASP A 92 -3.88 -11.71 6.26
C ASP A 92 -2.42 -11.62 5.77
N ARG A 93 -1.44 -12.05 6.58
CA ARG A 93 -0.01 -12.09 6.22
C ARG A 93 0.46 -13.48 5.78
N ASP A 94 -0.45 -14.42 5.60
CA ASP A 94 -0.13 -15.81 5.27
C ASP A 94 0.17 -15.99 3.77
N LEU A 95 1.39 -15.63 3.36
CA LEU A 95 1.87 -15.77 1.99
C LEU A 95 1.85 -17.23 1.52
N GLU A 96 2.25 -18.17 2.37
CA GLU A 96 2.30 -19.61 2.04
C GLU A 96 0.90 -20.13 1.69
N TYR A 97 -0.12 -19.75 2.47
CA TYR A 97 -1.51 -20.06 2.13
C TYR A 97 -2.00 -19.35 0.86
N PHE A 98 -1.63 -18.09 0.63
CA PHE A 98 -2.01 -17.38 -0.60
C PHE A 98 -1.45 -18.10 -1.85
N LEU A 99 -0.18 -18.52 -1.80
CA LEU A 99 0.47 -19.28 -2.87
C LEU A 99 -0.18 -20.65 -3.07
N GLN A 100 -0.48 -21.35 -1.98
CA GLN A 100 -1.19 -22.64 -2.04
C GLN A 100 -2.58 -22.46 -2.66
N LEU A 101 -3.33 -21.44 -2.27
CA LEU A 101 -4.65 -21.17 -2.79
C LEU A 101 -4.63 -20.84 -4.30
N ALA A 102 -3.63 -20.06 -4.75
CA ALA A 102 -3.43 -19.81 -6.17
C ALA A 102 -3.16 -21.13 -6.93
N ASN A 103 -2.30 -22.00 -6.39
CA ASN A 103 -2.01 -23.30 -6.95
C ASN A 103 -3.24 -24.22 -7.01
N ASP A 104 -4.04 -24.27 -5.94
CA ASP A 104 -5.26 -25.09 -5.86
C ASP A 104 -6.34 -24.65 -6.86
N ILE A 105 -6.39 -23.36 -7.19
CA ILE A 105 -7.28 -22.82 -8.24
C ILE A 105 -6.74 -23.16 -9.64
N GLY A 106 -5.44 -23.43 -9.78
CA GLY A 106 -4.79 -23.75 -11.04
C GLY A 106 -3.96 -22.61 -11.64
N PHE A 107 -3.59 -21.62 -10.83
CA PHE A 107 -2.67 -20.55 -11.26
C PHE A 107 -1.21 -20.92 -11.13
N LEU A 108 -0.41 -20.41 -12.06
CA LEU A 108 1.02 -20.19 -11.85
C LEU A 108 1.25 -18.84 -11.16
N VAL A 109 2.43 -18.64 -10.58
CA VAL A 109 2.78 -17.41 -9.86
C VAL A 109 4.08 -16.82 -10.40
N VAL A 110 4.04 -15.53 -10.71
CA VAL A 110 5.21 -14.67 -10.88
C VAL A 110 5.42 -13.94 -9.54
N LEU A 111 6.46 -14.31 -8.80
CA LEU A 111 6.67 -13.77 -7.46
C LEU A 111 7.65 -12.59 -7.50
N ARG A 112 7.34 -11.50 -6.78
CA ARG A 112 8.19 -10.32 -6.67
C ARG A 112 8.55 -10.02 -5.22
N PRO A 113 9.55 -10.71 -4.65
CA PRO A 113 9.83 -10.63 -3.22
C PRO A 113 10.66 -9.39 -2.79
N GLY A 114 11.07 -8.53 -3.71
CA GLY A 114 11.83 -7.32 -3.39
C GLY A 114 13.34 -7.55 -3.25
N PRO A 115 14.02 -6.93 -2.24
CA PRO A 115 13.48 -6.48 -0.95
C PRO A 115 12.72 -5.14 -0.98
N TYR A 116 12.98 -4.31 -2.00
CA TYR A 116 12.18 -3.12 -2.30
C TYR A 116 11.18 -3.45 -3.42
N ILE A 117 9.95 -2.94 -3.30
CA ILE A 117 8.84 -3.25 -4.21
C ILE A 117 8.14 -2.02 -4.80
N CYS A 118 8.48 -0.79 -4.40
CA CYS A 118 7.76 0.42 -4.81
C CYS A 118 6.25 0.33 -4.44
N ALA A 119 5.38 0.08 -5.44
CA ALA A 119 4.00 -0.38 -5.31
C ALA A 119 3.04 0.56 -4.59
N GLU A 120 3.33 1.85 -4.51
CA GLU A 120 2.52 2.84 -3.77
C GLU A 120 2.30 2.43 -2.30
N TRP A 121 3.26 1.69 -1.74
CA TRP A 121 3.22 1.11 -0.41
C TRP A 121 4.26 1.79 0.48
N ASP A 122 3.99 1.94 1.78
CA ASP A 122 4.89 2.66 2.71
C ASP A 122 6.35 2.24 2.51
N MET A 123 7.20 3.23 2.21
CA MET A 123 8.65 3.08 2.02
C MET A 123 9.06 2.07 0.95
N GLY A 124 8.19 1.79 -0.03
CA GLY A 124 8.45 0.79 -1.06
C GLY A 124 8.56 -0.62 -0.49
N GLY A 125 7.88 -0.90 0.62
CA GLY A 125 7.92 -2.17 1.34
C GLY A 125 9.12 -2.33 2.27
N LEU A 126 10.05 -1.38 2.33
CA LEU A 126 11.19 -1.43 3.25
C LEU A 126 10.75 -1.13 4.70
N PRO A 127 11.25 -1.84 5.72
CA PRO A 127 10.92 -1.53 7.10
C PRO A 127 11.52 -0.21 7.57
N ALA A 128 10.71 0.60 8.26
CA ALA A 128 11.12 1.89 8.79
C ALA A 128 12.28 1.81 9.81
N TRP A 129 12.42 0.69 10.52
CA TRP A 129 13.51 0.49 11.47
C TRP A 129 14.90 0.47 10.82
N LEU A 130 14.99 0.31 9.49
CA LEU A 130 16.24 0.49 8.73
C LEU A 130 16.81 1.91 8.90
N LEU A 131 15.93 2.88 9.11
CA LEU A 131 16.30 4.30 9.30
C LEU A 131 16.89 4.58 10.69
N ASN A 132 16.91 3.62 11.61
CA ASN A 132 17.64 3.78 12.87
C ASN A 132 19.15 4.01 12.62
N LYS A 133 19.66 3.58 11.47
CA LYS A 133 20.93 4.08 10.92
C LYS A 133 20.65 5.32 10.07
N THR A 134 21.03 6.49 10.59
CA THR A 134 20.66 7.79 9.99
C THR A 134 21.33 8.09 8.65
N ASP A 135 22.48 7.48 8.38
CA ASP A 135 23.26 7.61 7.14
C ASP A 135 23.14 6.38 6.23
N ILE A 136 22.13 5.51 6.44
CA ILE A 136 21.92 4.33 5.61
C ILE A 136 21.64 4.71 4.16
N VAL A 137 22.33 4.03 3.23
CA VAL A 137 22.01 4.13 1.79
C VAL A 137 21.16 2.92 1.40
N LEU A 138 19.85 3.11 1.39
CA LEU A 138 18.89 2.07 0.98
C LEU A 138 19.12 1.65 -0.48
N ARG A 139 18.81 0.39 -0.79
CA ARG A 139 18.96 -0.23 -2.13
C ARG A 139 20.38 -0.08 -2.69
N SER A 140 21.38 -0.36 -1.87
CA SER A 140 22.80 -0.31 -2.23
C SER A 140 23.61 -1.37 -1.49
N SER A 141 24.92 -1.43 -1.73
CA SER A 141 25.85 -2.29 -1.01
C SER A 141 26.26 -1.76 0.38
N ASP A 142 25.51 -0.82 0.95
CA ASP A 142 25.65 -0.42 2.36
C ASP A 142 25.64 -1.68 3.26
N PRO A 143 26.70 -1.93 4.05
CA PRO A 143 26.83 -3.16 4.83
C PRO A 143 25.69 -3.42 5.82
N ASP A 144 25.07 -2.37 6.36
CA ASP A 144 23.99 -2.50 7.33
C ASP A 144 22.66 -2.78 6.61
N TYR A 145 22.45 -2.20 5.44
CA TYR A 145 21.32 -2.54 4.57
C TYR A 145 21.43 -3.98 4.08
N ILE A 146 22.59 -4.39 3.55
CA ILE A 146 22.85 -5.76 3.08
C ILE A 146 22.62 -6.78 4.19
N ARG A 147 23.13 -6.52 5.40
CA ARG A 147 22.92 -7.44 6.53
C ARG A 147 21.44 -7.59 6.90
N ALA A 148 20.67 -6.51 6.83
CA ALA A 148 19.23 -6.57 7.06
C ALA A 148 18.51 -7.35 5.95
N VAL A 149 18.88 -7.12 4.69
CA VAL A 149 18.36 -7.85 3.53
C VAL A 149 18.70 -9.34 3.62
N ASP A 150 19.90 -9.70 4.03
CA ASP A 150 20.34 -11.10 4.21
C ASP A 150 19.50 -11.82 5.24
N ASN A 151 19.21 -11.17 6.38
CA ASN A 151 18.35 -11.75 7.40
C ASN A 151 16.92 -11.96 6.89
N TRP A 152 16.37 -10.95 6.21
CA TRP A 152 15.01 -11.01 5.66
C TRP A 152 14.88 -12.09 4.58
N MET A 153 15.76 -12.07 3.58
CA MET A 153 15.74 -13.03 2.47
C MET A 153 16.12 -14.43 2.94
N GLY A 154 17.01 -14.54 3.93
CA GLY A 154 17.32 -15.80 4.62
C GLY A 154 16.12 -16.40 5.36
N ASN A 155 15.11 -15.59 5.72
CA ASN A 155 13.83 -16.05 6.26
C ASN A 155 12.81 -16.35 5.16
N LEU A 156 12.60 -15.41 4.24
CA LEU A 156 11.56 -15.49 3.21
C LEU A 156 11.86 -16.56 2.15
N LEU A 157 13.07 -16.59 1.60
CA LEU A 157 13.39 -17.42 0.43
C LEU A 157 13.27 -18.92 0.72
N PRO A 158 13.68 -19.44 1.90
CA PRO A 158 13.40 -20.83 2.26
C PRO A 158 11.90 -21.17 2.35
N LYS A 159 11.04 -20.22 2.73
CA LYS A 159 9.58 -20.42 2.80
C LYS A 159 8.93 -20.54 1.42
N ILE A 160 9.44 -19.80 0.43
CA ILE A 160 8.92 -19.86 -0.94
C ILE A 160 9.53 -21.00 -1.76
N LYS A 161 10.67 -21.56 -1.35
CA LYS A 161 11.36 -22.63 -2.09
C LYS A 161 10.46 -23.85 -2.40
N PRO A 162 9.65 -24.38 -1.45
CA PRO A 162 8.71 -25.47 -1.75
C PRO A 162 7.66 -25.09 -2.81
N PHE A 163 7.35 -23.80 -2.95
CA PHE A 163 6.37 -23.29 -3.91
C PHE A 163 6.94 -23.06 -5.32
N LEU A 164 8.25 -23.29 -5.54
CA LEU A 164 8.84 -23.24 -6.88
C LEU A 164 8.27 -24.34 -7.78
N TYR A 165 8.11 -24.03 -9.07
CA TYR A 165 7.49 -24.90 -10.06
C TYR A 165 8.18 -26.28 -10.14
N GLN A 166 9.52 -26.29 -10.14
CA GLN A 166 10.32 -27.51 -10.14
C GLN A 166 10.20 -28.33 -8.85
N ASN A 167 9.75 -27.71 -7.75
CA ASN A 167 9.52 -28.35 -6.45
C ASN A 167 8.04 -28.73 -6.24
N GLY A 168 7.19 -28.54 -7.27
CA GLY A 168 5.78 -28.92 -7.23
C GLY A 168 4.80 -27.79 -6.91
N GLY A 169 5.27 -26.57 -6.64
CA GLY A 169 4.40 -25.41 -6.40
C GLY A 169 4.07 -24.59 -7.66
N PRO A 170 3.47 -23.40 -7.51
CA PRO A 170 3.02 -22.59 -8.65
C PRO A 170 4.06 -21.58 -9.17
N ILE A 171 5.14 -21.27 -8.43
CA ILE A 171 6.04 -20.15 -8.75
C ILE A 171 6.94 -20.50 -9.94
N ILE A 172 6.76 -19.82 -11.06
CA ILE A 172 7.49 -20.05 -12.32
C ILE A 172 8.67 -19.09 -12.52
N THR A 173 8.55 -17.86 -12.05
CA THR A 173 9.60 -16.83 -12.14
C THR A 173 9.64 -16.00 -10.87
N VAL A 174 10.82 -15.49 -10.53
CA VAL A 174 11.04 -14.65 -9.34
C VAL A 174 11.79 -13.38 -9.73
N GLN A 175 11.21 -12.22 -9.44
CA GLN A 175 11.85 -10.93 -9.69
C GLN A 175 12.91 -10.66 -8.62
N VAL A 176 14.06 -10.13 -9.02
CA VAL A 176 15.10 -9.61 -8.11
C VAL A 176 15.05 -8.09 -8.15
N GLU A 177 14.89 -7.45 -6.98
CA GLU A 177 14.69 -6.00 -6.88
C GLU A 177 13.40 -5.54 -7.61
N ASN A 178 13.22 -4.24 -7.82
CA ASN A 178 12.16 -3.64 -8.61
C ASN A 178 12.58 -2.27 -9.20
N GLU A 179 12.61 -2.16 -10.53
CA GLU A 179 12.95 -0.93 -11.26
C GLU A 179 14.21 -0.26 -10.71
N TYR A 180 15.28 -1.06 -10.56
CA TYR A 180 16.54 -0.54 -10.01
C TYR A 180 17.20 0.47 -10.95
N GLY A 181 16.88 0.38 -12.25
CA GLY A 181 17.26 1.34 -13.28
C GLY A 181 16.78 2.76 -13.03
N SER A 182 15.68 2.91 -12.29
CA SER A 182 15.10 4.20 -11.91
C SER A 182 15.67 4.74 -10.59
N TYR A 183 16.57 4.01 -9.94
CA TYR A 183 17.20 4.42 -8.68
C TYR A 183 18.60 4.97 -8.90
N PHE A 184 18.92 6.07 -8.21
CA PHE A 184 20.13 6.85 -8.47
C PHE A 184 21.45 6.12 -8.17
N ALA A 185 21.43 5.10 -7.30
CA ALA A 185 22.64 4.46 -6.81
C ALA A 185 23.38 3.68 -7.91
N CYS A 186 22.65 3.04 -8.84
CA CYS A 186 23.21 2.22 -9.92
C CYS A 186 24.32 1.24 -9.43
N ASP A 187 24.10 0.62 -8.27
CA ASP A 187 25.07 -0.24 -7.61
C ASP A 187 24.93 -1.71 -8.05
N TYR A 188 25.76 -2.14 -8.99
CA TYR A 188 25.77 -3.54 -9.44
C TYR A 188 26.34 -4.52 -8.41
N ASN A 189 27.06 -4.08 -7.36
CA ASN A 189 27.47 -4.98 -6.30
C ASN A 189 26.25 -5.41 -5.49
N TYR A 190 25.32 -4.49 -5.23
CA TYR A 190 24.05 -4.79 -4.61
C TYR A 190 23.21 -5.78 -5.45
N LEU A 191 23.02 -5.52 -6.75
CA LEU A 191 22.28 -6.46 -7.60
C LEU A 191 22.94 -7.84 -7.66
N ARG A 192 24.27 -7.91 -7.80
CA ARG A 192 25.01 -9.19 -7.77
C ARG A 192 24.87 -9.93 -6.45
N HIS A 193 24.89 -9.20 -5.34
CA HIS A 193 24.66 -9.77 -4.00
C HIS A 193 23.27 -10.39 -3.90
N LEU A 194 22.22 -9.66 -4.34
CA LEU A 194 20.86 -10.21 -4.38
C LEU A 194 20.77 -11.44 -5.28
N THR A 195 21.38 -11.42 -6.47
CA THR A 195 21.39 -12.59 -7.37
C THR A 195 22.01 -13.81 -6.66
N GLN A 196 23.16 -13.64 -6.01
CA GLN A 196 23.82 -14.73 -5.27
C GLN A 196 22.96 -15.24 -4.12
N LEU A 197 22.34 -14.34 -3.37
CA LEU A 197 21.46 -14.67 -2.25
C LEU A 197 20.23 -15.47 -2.72
N PHE A 198 19.60 -15.04 -3.81
CA PHE A 198 18.46 -15.75 -4.41
C PHE A 198 18.87 -17.12 -4.93
N ARG A 199 19.99 -17.22 -5.66
CA ARG A 199 20.53 -18.50 -6.14
C ARG A 199 20.88 -19.45 -5.01
N HIS A 200 21.47 -18.94 -3.92
CA HIS A 200 21.80 -19.73 -2.75
C HIS A 200 20.57 -20.42 -2.14
N HIS A 201 19.46 -19.69 -1.98
CA HIS A 201 18.26 -20.25 -1.37
C HIS A 201 17.39 -21.04 -2.36
N LEU A 202 17.16 -20.50 -3.56
CA LEU A 202 16.17 -21.00 -4.52
C LEU A 202 16.71 -22.01 -5.54
N GLY A 203 18.05 -22.10 -5.70
CA GLY A 203 18.69 -22.93 -6.71
C GLY A 203 18.89 -22.25 -8.06
N ASN A 204 19.45 -23.00 -9.01
CA ASN A 204 19.84 -22.49 -10.32
C ASN A 204 18.73 -22.65 -11.38
N GLU A 205 17.71 -23.47 -11.08
CA GLU A 205 16.64 -23.85 -11.99
C GLU A 205 15.57 -22.77 -12.11
N VAL A 206 15.32 -21.99 -11.05
CA VAL A 206 14.32 -20.92 -11.08
C VAL A 206 14.73 -19.83 -12.06
N VAL A 207 13.79 -19.34 -12.87
CA VAL A 207 14.01 -18.18 -13.71
C VAL A 207 13.98 -16.93 -12.83
N LEU A 208 15.14 -16.29 -12.67
CA LEU A 208 15.26 -14.98 -12.03
C LEU A 208 15.21 -13.88 -13.09
N PHE A 209 14.51 -12.79 -12.80
CA PHE A 209 14.34 -11.69 -13.76
C PHE A 209 14.37 -10.32 -13.08
N THR A 210 14.54 -9.27 -13.88
CA THR A 210 14.44 -7.85 -13.49
C THR A 210 13.35 -7.17 -14.31
N THR A 211 12.78 -6.08 -13.79
CA THR A 211 11.79 -5.25 -14.48
C THR A 211 12.23 -3.80 -14.36
N ASP A 212 12.25 -3.10 -15.50
CA ASP A 212 12.55 -1.67 -15.59
C ASP A 212 11.74 -1.01 -16.71
N GLY A 213 11.57 0.31 -16.64
CA GLY A 213 10.93 1.09 -17.69
C GLY A 213 11.48 0.78 -19.08
N ALA A 214 10.60 0.69 -20.08
CA ALA A 214 10.94 0.34 -21.47
C ALA A 214 11.78 1.40 -22.22
N SER A 215 12.99 1.67 -21.75
CA SER A 215 14.01 2.51 -22.38
C SER A 215 15.41 2.01 -22.02
N VAL A 216 16.38 2.24 -22.90
CA VAL A 216 17.79 1.89 -22.66
C VAL A 216 18.36 2.61 -21.42
N GLY A 217 17.81 3.79 -21.08
CA GLY A 217 18.24 4.57 -19.92
C GLY A 217 18.01 3.82 -18.60
N PHE A 218 16.80 3.30 -18.39
CA PHE A 218 16.46 2.53 -17.19
C PHE A 218 17.18 1.18 -17.19
N LEU A 219 17.14 0.46 -18.32
CA LEU A 219 17.79 -0.84 -18.46
C LEU A 219 19.30 -0.81 -18.19
N LYS A 220 19.96 0.34 -18.41
CA LYS A 220 21.39 0.50 -18.13
C LYS A 220 21.72 0.09 -16.70
N CYS A 221 21.01 0.62 -15.71
CA CYS A 221 21.31 0.37 -14.30
C CYS A 221 20.47 -0.77 -13.70
N GLY A 222 19.36 -1.14 -14.34
CA GLY A 222 18.44 -2.17 -13.83
C GLY A 222 18.72 -3.59 -14.30
N SER A 223 19.35 -3.76 -15.47
CA SER A 223 19.69 -5.09 -15.98
C SER A 223 21.03 -5.62 -15.45
N LEU A 224 21.13 -6.94 -15.30
CA LEU A 224 22.33 -7.63 -14.86
C LEU A 224 22.44 -8.99 -15.56
N GLN A 225 23.65 -9.38 -15.95
CA GLN A 225 23.95 -10.73 -16.40
C GLN A 225 23.41 -11.78 -15.40
N ASP A 226 22.82 -12.86 -15.93
CA ASP A 226 22.20 -13.97 -15.17
C ASP A 226 20.82 -13.68 -14.56
N LEU A 227 20.29 -12.47 -14.73
CA LEU A 227 18.90 -12.09 -14.49
C LEU A 227 18.25 -11.71 -15.82
N TYR A 228 17.17 -12.39 -16.21
CA TYR A 228 16.50 -12.08 -17.48
C TYR A 228 15.86 -10.68 -17.42
N ALA A 229 16.22 -9.77 -18.33
CA ALA A 229 15.66 -8.41 -18.30
C ALA A 229 14.28 -8.36 -18.97
N THR A 230 13.29 -7.88 -18.22
CA THR A 230 11.94 -7.58 -18.71
C THR A 230 11.70 -6.08 -18.65
N VAL A 231 10.62 -5.62 -19.28
CA VAL A 231 10.26 -4.19 -19.27
C VAL A 231 8.85 -3.98 -18.74
N ASP A 232 8.54 -2.76 -18.32
CA ASP A 232 7.17 -2.30 -18.09
C ASP A 232 6.80 -1.14 -19.02
N PHE A 233 5.49 -1.04 -19.31
CA PHE A 233 4.89 0.09 -20.02
C PHE A 233 3.36 -0.01 -20.03
N GLY A 234 2.71 1.16 -20.04
CA GLY A 234 1.27 1.29 -20.11
C GLY A 234 0.67 1.31 -21.52
N PRO A 235 -0.66 1.39 -21.62
CA PRO A 235 -1.41 1.43 -22.87
C PRO A 235 -1.23 2.77 -23.60
N GLY A 236 -1.52 2.77 -24.90
CA GLY A 236 -1.46 3.97 -25.75
C GLY A 236 -0.04 4.36 -26.22
N GLY A 237 0.99 3.68 -25.72
CA GLY A 237 2.37 3.78 -26.22
C GLY A 237 2.65 2.89 -27.43
N ASN A 238 3.87 2.97 -27.96
CA ASN A 238 4.34 2.12 -29.06
C ASN A 238 4.90 0.80 -28.52
N VAL A 239 4.12 -0.29 -28.62
CA VAL A 239 4.48 -1.63 -28.15
C VAL A 239 5.76 -2.16 -28.81
N THR A 240 5.92 -1.96 -30.12
CA THR A 240 7.12 -2.40 -30.84
C THR A 240 8.37 -1.70 -30.33
N ALA A 241 8.31 -0.38 -30.09
CA ALA A 241 9.44 0.37 -29.55
C ALA A 241 9.79 -0.05 -28.12
N ALA A 242 8.78 -0.32 -27.28
CA ALA A 242 8.99 -0.80 -25.92
C ALA A 242 9.71 -2.16 -25.90
N PHE A 243 9.28 -3.11 -26.73
CA PHE A 243 9.96 -4.40 -26.85
C PHE A 243 11.31 -4.33 -27.58
N ALA A 244 11.53 -3.34 -28.44
CA ALA A 244 12.86 -3.07 -28.98
C ALA A 244 13.85 -2.65 -27.88
N ALA A 245 13.40 -1.92 -26.86
CA ALA A 245 14.22 -1.61 -25.68
C ALA A 245 14.54 -2.89 -24.90
N GLN A 246 13.57 -3.78 -24.67
CA GLN A 246 13.85 -5.09 -24.04
C GLN A 246 14.88 -5.88 -24.85
N ARG A 247 14.75 -5.92 -26.19
CA ARG A 247 15.69 -6.62 -27.09
C ARG A 247 17.11 -6.07 -27.07
N TYR A 248 17.31 -4.83 -26.62
CA TYR A 248 18.65 -4.29 -26.40
C TYR A 248 19.36 -4.99 -25.23
N ALA A 249 18.63 -5.29 -24.15
CA ALA A 249 19.16 -6.03 -23.01
C ALA A 249 19.13 -7.56 -23.23
N GLU A 250 18.07 -8.07 -23.86
CA GLU A 250 17.82 -9.48 -24.12
C GLU A 250 17.58 -9.75 -25.62
N PRO A 251 18.63 -9.88 -26.44
CA PRO A 251 18.50 -10.13 -27.89
C PRO A 251 17.67 -11.38 -28.22
N HIS A 252 17.62 -12.33 -27.29
CA HIS A 252 16.93 -13.60 -27.39
C HIS A 252 16.11 -13.87 -26.12
N GLY A 253 15.11 -14.76 -26.22
CA GLY A 253 14.20 -15.09 -25.12
C GLY A 253 12.81 -14.42 -25.26
N PRO A 254 11.86 -14.72 -24.35
CA PRO A 254 10.49 -14.22 -24.42
C PRO A 254 10.41 -12.70 -24.28
N LEU A 255 9.57 -12.07 -25.11
CA LEU A 255 9.13 -10.71 -24.82
C LEU A 255 8.23 -10.72 -23.59
N VAL A 256 8.46 -9.79 -22.67
CA VAL A 256 7.74 -9.73 -21.39
C VAL A 256 7.46 -8.27 -21.03
N ASN A 257 6.17 -7.94 -20.89
CA ASN A 257 5.75 -6.75 -20.16
C ASN A 257 5.32 -7.16 -18.74
N SER A 258 6.17 -6.86 -17.75
CA SER A 258 5.97 -7.27 -16.35
C SER A 258 5.01 -6.35 -15.59
N GLU A 259 4.72 -5.15 -16.10
CA GLU A 259 3.68 -4.26 -15.58
C GLU A 259 2.98 -3.50 -16.72
N PHE A 260 1.94 -4.12 -17.28
CA PHE A 260 1.04 -3.46 -18.21
C PHE A 260 -0.05 -2.71 -17.45
N TYR A 261 0.08 -1.37 -17.39
CA TYR A 261 -0.75 -0.53 -16.55
C TYR A 261 -2.22 -0.46 -16.99
N THR A 262 -3.14 -1.10 -16.27
CA THR A 262 -4.57 -1.11 -16.61
C THR A 262 -5.31 0.18 -16.22
N GLY A 263 -4.65 0.98 -15.41
CA GLY A 263 -5.10 2.21 -14.76
C GLY A 263 -3.88 2.91 -14.16
N TRP A 264 -4.05 3.71 -13.10
CA TRP A 264 -2.92 4.39 -12.47
C TRP A 264 -3.20 4.69 -10.98
N LEU A 265 -2.16 5.10 -10.25
CA LEU A 265 -2.25 5.54 -8.86
C LEU A 265 -2.94 6.91 -8.73
N ASP A 266 -3.42 7.20 -7.52
CA ASP A 266 -4.01 8.49 -7.14
C ASP A 266 -3.15 9.20 -6.08
N HIS A 267 -3.34 10.51 -5.90
CA HIS A 267 -2.88 11.26 -4.74
C HIS A 267 -4.00 12.04 -4.07
N TRP A 268 -3.90 12.25 -2.76
CA TRP A 268 -4.83 13.14 -2.05
C TRP A 268 -4.79 14.56 -2.62
N GLY A 269 -5.93 15.04 -3.11
CA GLY A 269 -6.13 16.37 -3.70
C GLY A 269 -6.02 16.40 -5.23
N GLU A 270 -5.73 15.27 -5.89
CA GLU A 270 -5.70 15.14 -7.34
C GLU A 270 -6.97 14.45 -7.88
N HIS A 271 -7.20 14.54 -9.18
CA HIS A 271 -8.29 13.79 -9.81
C HIS A 271 -8.02 12.29 -9.78
N HIS A 272 -9.08 11.50 -9.61
CA HIS A 272 -8.98 10.04 -9.73
C HIS A 272 -8.50 9.66 -11.13
N SER A 273 -7.44 8.86 -11.18
CA SER A 273 -6.82 8.35 -12.38
C SER A 273 -7.71 7.32 -13.08
N VAL A 274 -7.99 7.53 -14.35
CA VAL A 274 -8.81 6.63 -15.17
C VAL A 274 -8.13 6.38 -16.51
N VAL A 275 -8.08 5.11 -16.92
CA VAL A 275 -7.57 4.69 -18.23
C VAL A 275 -8.65 3.94 -18.97
N SER A 276 -8.93 4.37 -20.21
CA SER A 276 -10.01 3.79 -21.01
C SER A 276 -9.84 2.28 -21.24
N ALA A 277 -10.92 1.52 -21.00
CA ALA A 277 -10.99 0.10 -21.31
C ALA A 277 -10.66 -0.23 -22.78
N SER A 278 -11.00 0.66 -23.73
CA SER A 278 -10.71 0.44 -25.15
C SER A 278 -9.21 0.55 -25.47
N ILE A 279 -8.50 1.46 -24.82
CA ILE A 279 -7.04 1.62 -25.01
C ILE A 279 -6.31 0.46 -24.35
N VAL A 280 -6.74 0.04 -23.15
CA VAL A 280 -6.20 -1.15 -22.47
C VAL A 280 -6.40 -2.40 -23.34
N ALA A 281 -7.61 -2.64 -23.84
CA ALA A 281 -7.90 -3.80 -24.69
C ALA A 281 -7.08 -3.78 -25.99
N LYS A 282 -6.95 -2.61 -26.63
CA LYS A 282 -6.15 -2.45 -27.86
C LYS A 282 -4.68 -2.79 -27.62
N SER A 283 -4.04 -2.16 -26.63
CA SER A 283 -2.62 -2.41 -26.35
C SER A 283 -2.37 -3.84 -25.83
N LEU A 284 -3.30 -4.42 -25.06
CA LEU A 284 -3.21 -5.84 -24.69
C LEU A 284 -3.22 -6.75 -25.92
N ASN A 285 -4.09 -6.47 -26.89
CA ASN A 285 -4.11 -7.24 -28.14
C ASN A 285 -2.77 -7.14 -28.89
N GLU A 286 -2.22 -5.93 -29.04
CA GLU A 286 -0.91 -5.70 -29.68
C GLU A 286 0.23 -6.47 -28.97
N ILE A 287 0.22 -6.51 -27.64
CA ILE A 287 1.20 -7.26 -26.84
C ILE A 287 1.06 -8.78 -27.07
N LEU A 288 -0.18 -9.30 -27.06
CA LEU A 288 -0.43 -10.73 -27.24
C LEU A 288 -0.18 -11.21 -28.68
N GLU A 289 -0.46 -10.37 -29.67
CA GLU A 289 -0.17 -10.59 -31.10
C GLU A 289 1.34 -10.67 -31.35
N ALA A 290 2.13 -9.87 -30.64
CA ALA A 290 3.60 -9.96 -30.65
C ALA A 290 4.14 -11.24 -29.98
N GLY A 291 3.28 -12.10 -29.42
CA GLY A 291 3.67 -13.32 -28.74
C GLY A 291 4.25 -13.12 -27.34
N ALA A 292 4.19 -11.89 -26.80
CA ALA A 292 4.78 -11.56 -25.51
C ALA A 292 3.97 -12.13 -24.33
N SER A 293 4.68 -12.50 -23.26
CA SER A 293 4.02 -12.68 -21.96
C SER A 293 3.72 -11.32 -21.35
N VAL A 294 2.64 -11.23 -20.59
CA VAL A 294 2.17 -9.96 -20.03
C VAL A 294 1.61 -10.15 -18.63
N ASN A 295 1.89 -9.20 -17.75
CA ASN A 295 1.20 -9.05 -16.47
C ASN A 295 0.42 -7.73 -16.46
N LEU A 296 -0.89 -7.82 -16.19
CA LEU A 296 -1.76 -6.64 -16.05
C LEU A 296 -1.61 -6.05 -14.63
N TYR A 297 -1.04 -4.85 -14.52
CA TYR A 297 -0.84 -4.15 -13.25
C TYR A 297 -1.81 -2.95 -13.14
N MET A 298 -2.75 -2.89 -12.21
CA MET A 298 -3.25 -3.96 -11.34
C MET A 298 -4.40 -4.70 -12.01
N PHE A 299 -4.56 -6.00 -11.78
CA PHE A 299 -5.82 -6.67 -12.14
C PHE A 299 -6.91 -6.41 -11.09
N ILE A 300 -6.50 -6.40 -9.83
CA ILE A 300 -7.24 -5.85 -8.69
C ILE A 300 -6.23 -5.12 -7.80
N GLY A 301 -6.49 -3.86 -7.49
CA GLY A 301 -5.59 -3.12 -6.61
C GLY A 301 -5.92 -3.30 -5.12
N GLY A 302 -7.18 -3.15 -4.72
CA GLY A 302 -7.64 -3.35 -3.33
C GLY A 302 -7.51 -2.07 -2.48
N THR A 303 -7.12 -2.22 -1.22
CA THR A 303 -7.10 -1.12 -0.23
C THR A 303 -5.77 -1.05 0.52
N ASN A 304 -5.24 0.16 0.68
CA ASN A 304 -4.17 0.48 1.63
C ASN A 304 -4.74 0.64 3.04
N PHE A 305 -5.13 -0.47 3.69
CA PHE A 305 -5.65 -0.43 5.06
C PHE A 305 -4.63 0.15 6.05
N GLY A 306 -5.10 0.63 7.21
CA GLY A 306 -4.24 1.20 8.24
C GLY A 306 -3.40 2.38 7.76
N TYR A 307 -2.07 2.20 7.75
CA TYR A 307 -1.10 3.22 7.37
C TYR A 307 -0.22 2.79 6.19
N TRP A 308 -0.65 1.79 5.41
CA TRP A 308 0.20 1.14 4.43
C TRP A 308 0.38 1.89 3.10
N ASN A 309 -0.31 3.02 2.91
CA ASN A 309 -0.09 3.87 1.74
C ASN A 309 1.35 4.43 1.72
N GLY A 310 1.91 4.60 0.53
CA GLY A 310 3.17 5.34 0.37
C GLY A 310 2.97 6.83 0.09
N ALA A 311 4.01 7.44 -0.47
CA ALA A 311 3.96 8.76 -1.11
C ALA A 311 4.93 8.86 -2.30
N ASN A 312 4.72 9.82 -3.20
CA ASN A 312 5.75 10.23 -4.18
C ASN A 312 6.36 11.60 -3.81
N THR A 313 7.39 12.02 -4.54
CA THR A 313 8.07 13.33 -4.39
C THR A 313 7.88 14.21 -5.64
N PRO A 314 7.66 15.54 -5.53
CA PRO A 314 7.41 16.33 -4.31
C PRO A 314 6.27 15.75 -3.45
N TYR A 315 6.30 15.97 -2.13
CA TYR A 315 5.57 15.09 -1.20
C TYR A 315 4.06 15.04 -1.48
N ALA A 316 3.60 13.90 -1.99
CA ALA A 316 2.22 13.63 -2.34
C ALA A 316 1.84 12.21 -1.88
N PRO A 317 1.07 12.06 -0.79
CA PRO A 317 0.66 10.74 -0.30
C PRO A 317 -0.46 10.16 -1.16
N GLN A 318 -0.34 8.88 -1.52
CA GLN A 318 -1.42 8.15 -2.18
C GLN A 318 -2.58 7.88 -1.19
N PRO A 319 -3.83 7.76 -1.68
CA PRO A 319 -4.99 7.58 -0.82
C PRO A 319 -5.12 6.15 -0.25
N THR A 320 -6.14 5.98 0.58
CA THR A 320 -6.49 4.70 1.20
C THR A 320 -6.98 3.70 0.15
N SER A 321 -7.82 4.14 -0.79
CA SER A 321 -8.21 3.32 -1.92
C SER A 321 -7.00 3.04 -2.80
N TYR A 322 -6.87 1.78 -3.20
CA TYR A 322 -5.99 1.39 -4.30
C TYR A 322 -6.85 0.75 -5.40
N ASP A 323 -8.03 1.32 -5.68
CA ASP A 323 -8.91 0.86 -6.77
C ASP A 323 -8.19 0.80 -8.11
N TYR A 324 -7.32 1.79 -8.36
CA TYR A 324 -6.43 1.88 -9.51
C TYR A 324 -7.17 2.03 -10.86
N ASP A 325 -8.50 2.17 -10.88
CA ASP A 325 -9.33 1.92 -12.07
C ASP A 325 -9.01 0.54 -12.67
N ALA A 326 -8.77 -0.45 -11.80
CA ALA A 326 -8.42 -1.80 -12.21
C ALA A 326 -9.62 -2.54 -12.84
N PRO A 327 -9.38 -3.64 -13.58
CA PRO A 327 -10.44 -4.49 -14.12
C PRO A 327 -11.42 -4.97 -13.05
N LEU A 328 -10.94 -5.30 -11.86
CA LEU A 328 -11.76 -5.47 -10.66
C LEU A 328 -11.59 -4.25 -9.77
N THR A 329 -12.71 -3.69 -9.29
CA THR A 329 -12.70 -2.53 -8.38
C THR A 329 -12.03 -2.85 -7.04
N GLU A 330 -11.83 -1.84 -6.19
CA GLU A 330 -11.37 -1.98 -4.80
C GLU A 330 -12.10 -3.11 -4.04
N ALA A 331 -13.42 -3.22 -4.20
CA ALA A 331 -14.24 -4.25 -3.56
C ALA A 331 -14.36 -5.57 -4.35
N GLY A 332 -13.64 -5.70 -5.46
CA GLY A 332 -13.63 -6.89 -6.31
C GLY A 332 -14.83 -7.01 -7.26
N ASP A 333 -15.43 -5.89 -7.66
CA ASP A 333 -16.59 -5.88 -8.55
C ASP A 333 -16.16 -6.01 -10.03
N LEU A 334 -16.99 -6.66 -10.85
CA LEU A 334 -16.75 -6.84 -12.28
C LEU A 334 -17.03 -5.54 -13.05
N THR A 335 -16.07 -5.04 -13.81
CA THR A 335 -16.21 -3.80 -14.60
C THR A 335 -16.35 -4.06 -16.10
N GLY A 336 -16.68 -3.01 -16.88
CA GLY A 336 -16.58 -3.08 -18.34
C GLY A 336 -15.16 -3.40 -18.84
N LYS A 337 -14.13 -2.93 -18.11
CA LYS A 337 -12.72 -3.20 -18.41
C LYS A 337 -12.36 -4.69 -18.21
N TYR A 338 -12.90 -5.33 -17.17
CA TYR A 338 -12.78 -6.78 -16.96
C TYR A 338 -13.28 -7.57 -18.17
N PHE A 339 -14.49 -7.27 -18.66
CA PHE A 339 -15.05 -7.99 -19.80
C PHE A 339 -14.32 -7.70 -21.11
N ALA A 340 -13.82 -6.48 -21.31
CA ALA A 340 -13.01 -6.13 -22.48
C ALA A 340 -11.68 -6.91 -22.50
N ILE A 341 -10.97 -6.98 -21.37
CA ILE A 341 -9.73 -7.77 -21.23
C ILE A 341 -10.02 -9.26 -21.45
N ARG A 342 -11.06 -9.79 -20.82
CA ARG A 342 -11.49 -11.19 -21.00
C ARG A 342 -11.77 -11.50 -22.47
N HIS A 343 -12.42 -10.59 -23.20
CA HIS A 343 -12.69 -10.76 -24.63
C HIS A 343 -11.41 -10.82 -25.46
N VAL A 344 -10.42 -9.97 -25.17
CA VAL A 344 -9.11 -10.04 -25.85
C VAL A 344 -8.43 -11.38 -25.56
N ILE A 345 -8.38 -11.82 -24.30
CA ILE A 345 -7.73 -13.09 -23.93
C ILE A 345 -8.38 -14.30 -24.65
N GLN A 346 -9.71 -14.30 -24.80
CA GLN A 346 -10.45 -15.35 -25.53
C GLN A 346 -10.00 -15.54 -26.97
N GLN A 347 -9.44 -14.50 -27.60
CA GLN A 347 -8.96 -14.59 -28.99
C GLN A 347 -7.67 -15.40 -29.10
N TYR A 348 -6.93 -15.58 -28.00
CA TYR A 348 -5.61 -16.22 -27.97
C TYR A 348 -5.56 -17.55 -27.22
N LYS A 349 -6.57 -17.86 -26.41
CA LYS A 349 -6.67 -19.13 -25.67
C LYS A 349 -8.11 -19.42 -25.28
N SER A 350 -8.40 -20.69 -25.02
CA SER A 350 -9.62 -21.06 -24.31
C SER A 350 -9.61 -20.46 -22.90
N ILE A 351 -10.78 -20.07 -22.45
CA ILE A 351 -10.99 -19.58 -21.09
C ILE A 351 -11.93 -20.55 -20.34
N PRO A 352 -11.95 -20.50 -19.01
CA PRO A 352 -12.86 -21.34 -18.23
C PRO A 352 -14.34 -21.12 -18.60
N GLU A 353 -15.07 -22.22 -18.68
CA GLU A 353 -16.52 -22.23 -18.84
C GLU A 353 -17.23 -21.99 -17.51
N GLY A 354 -18.50 -21.56 -17.58
CA GLY A 354 -19.34 -21.31 -16.41
C GLY A 354 -19.43 -19.82 -16.01
N PRO A 355 -20.25 -19.52 -15.01
CA PRO A 355 -20.46 -18.15 -14.56
C PRO A 355 -19.24 -17.61 -13.81
N VAL A 356 -18.93 -16.34 -14.04
CA VAL A 356 -17.97 -15.59 -13.20
C VAL A 356 -18.59 -15.40 -11.81
N PRO A 357 -17.84 -15.57 -10.71
CA PRO A 357 -18.33 -15.18 -9.38
C PRO A 357 -18.84 -13.74 -9.38
N PRO A 358 -20.02 -13.46 -8.82
CA PRO A 358 -20.61 -12.13 -8.89
C PRO A 358 -19.84 -11.10 -8.05
N SER A 359 -20.07 -9.82 -8.33
CA SER A 359 -19.73 -8.73 -7.42
C SER A 359 -20.38 -8.97 -6.05
N THR A 360 -19.68 -8.67 -4.95
CA THR A 360 -20.26 -8.86 -3.61
C THR A 360 -21.42 -7.89 -3.41
N PRO A 361 -22.52 -8.32 -2.75
CA PRO A 361 -23.62 -7.41 -2.45
C PRO A 361 -23.12 -6.30 -1.52
N LYS A 362 -23.62 -5.08 -1.75
CA LYS A 362 -23.30 -3.90 -0.96
C LYS A 362 -24.55 -3.41 -0.24
N TYR A 363 -24.42 -3.11 1.06
CA TYR A 363 -25.55 -2.63 1.86
C TYR A 363 -25.32 -1.21 2.38
N ALA A 364 -26.37 -0.39 2.34
CA ALA A 364 -26.34 0.95 2.94
C ALA A 364 -26.91 0.88 4.35
N TYR A 365 -26.04 0.72 5.36
CA TYR A 365 -26.46 0.70 6.77
C TYR A 365 -26.95 2.06 7.29
N GLY A 366 -26.76 3.13 6.52
CA GLY A 366 -27.28 4.45 6.80
C GLY A 366 -26.48 5.23 7.83
N ALA A 367 -27.14 6.19 8.47
CA ALA A 367 -26.51 7.14 9.36
C ALA A 367 -26.15 6.51 10.72
N VAL A 368 -24.92 6.69 11.17
CA VAL A 368 -24.49 6.36 12.53
C VAL A 368 -24.14 7.64 13.26
N LYS A 369 -24.85 7.90 14.36
CA LYS A 369 -24.55 9.03 15.24
C LYS A 369 -23.24 8.79 15.98
N MET A 370 -22.37 9.78 15.91
CA MET A 370 -21.08 9.80 16.59
C MET A 370 -21.17 10.66 17.84
N ASN A 371 -20.44 10.28 18.88
CA ASN A 371 -20.30 11.04 20.11
C ASN A 371 -18.81 11.28 20.36
N LYS A 372 -18.46 12.51 20.73
CA LYS A 372 -17.09 12.83 21.14
C LYS A 372 -16.76 12.05 22.42
N LEU A 373 -15.62 11.37 22.43
CA LEU A 373 -15.14 10.63 23.60
C LEU A 373 -14.24 11.51 24.45
N LYS A 374 -13.09 11.90 23.88
CA LYS A 374 -12.04 12.72 24.48
C LYS A 374 -11.19 13.35 23.39
N THR A 375 -10.55 14.48 23.70
CA THR A 375 -9.43 14.97 22.89
C THR A 375 -8.23 14.03 23.02
N LEU A 376 -7.33 14.05 22.03
CA LEU A 376 -6.11 13.25 22.07
C LEU A 376 -5.22 13.60 23.27
N SER A 377 -5.16 14.88 23.65
CA SER A 377 -4.42 15.32 24.84
C SER A 377 -4.99 14.74 26.14
N GLU A 378 -6.32 14.68 26.28
CA GLU A 378 -6.99 14.06 27.44
C GLU A 378 -6.87 12.53 27.48
N ALA A 379 -6.61 11.92 26.32
CA ALA A 379 -6.46 10.47 26.18
C ALA A 379 -5.00 10.00 26.30
N LEU A 380 -4.02 10.88 26.57
CA LEU A 380 -2.60 10.52 26.55
C LEU A 380 -2.25 9.34 27.45
N ASP A 381 -2.78 9.28 28.68
CA ASP A 381 -2.53 8.15 29.59
C ASP A 381 -3.14 6.83 29.08
N THR A 382 -4.10 6.92 28.16
CA THR A 382 -4.76 5.77 27.51
C THR A 382 -4.08 5.36 26.21
N VAL A 383 -3.52 6.31 25.45
CA VAL A 383 -2.92 6.01 24.13
C VAL A 383 -1.40 5.97 24.14
N SER A 384 -0.73 6.43 25.21
CA SER A 384 0.73 6.45 25.33
C SER A 384 1.19 5.55 26.49
N PHE A 385 1.27 4.24 26.26
CA PHE A 385 1.55 3.26 27.33
C PHE A 385 2.91 3.43 28.01
N SER A 386 3.91 3.96 27.31
CA SER A 386 5.26 4.18 27.84
C SER A 386 5.48 5.57 28.47
N GLY A 387 4.50 6.47 28.38
CA GLY A 387 4.68 7.89 28.72
C GLY A 387 5.68 8.62 27.79
N PRO A 388 6.05 9.87 28.11
CA PRO A 388 6.90 10.68 27.23
C PRO A 388 8.39 10.42 27.41
N VAL A 389 9.13 10.55 26.32
CA VAL A 389 10.59 10.74 26.33
C VAL A 389 10.90 12.22 26.49
N LYS A 390 11.80 12.56 27.42
CA LYS A 390 12.29 13.94 27.62
C LYS A 390 13.53 14.18 26.78
N THR A 391 13.57 15.28 26.03
CA THR A 391 14.70 15.62 25.15
C THR A 391 14.85 17.13 25.00
N ILE A 392 16.06 17.62 24.75
CA ILE A 392 16.29 19.06 24.52
C ILE A 392 15.76 19.48 23.15
N TYR A 393 15.94 18.64 22.11
CA TYR A 393 15.49 18.89 20.74
C TYR A 393 14.56 17.77 20.27
N PRO A 394 13.68 18.01 19.28
CA PRO A 394 12.74 17.00 18.81
C PRO A 394 13.45 15.73 18.32
N LEU A 395 12.81 14.58 18.56
CA LEU A 395 13.23 13.27 18.06
C LEU A 395 12.35 12.84 16.89
N THR A 396 12.88 12.07 15.95
CA THR A 396 12.08 11.49 14.87
C THR A 396 11.19 10.35 15.38
N PHE A 397 10.27 9.89 14.54
CA PHE A 397 9.43 8.72 14.81
C PHE A 397 10.27 7.47 15.13
N THR A 398 11.33 7.24 14.36
CA THR A 398 12.22 6.08 14.52
C THR A 398 13.07 6.17 15.79
N ASP A 399 13.47 7.37 16.23
CA ASP A 399 14.20 7.57 17.49
C ASP A 399 13.40 7.12 18.72
N ILE A 400 12.07 7.14 18.65
CA ILE A 400 11.18 6.67 19.72
C ILE A 400 10.55 5.30 19.44
N ASN A 401 11.08 4.56 18.45
CA ASN A 401 10.59 3.25 18.02
C ASN A 401 9.12 3.21 17.58
N GLN A 402 8.62 4.31 16.99
CA GLN A 402 7.31 4.35 16.36
C GLN A 402 7.43 4.48 14.85
N HIS A 403 6.78 3.61 14.09
CA HIS A 403 6.92 3.60 12.62
C HIS A 403 5.76 4.26 11.88
N PHE A 404 4.55 4.19 12.42
CA PHE A 404 3.30 4.62 11.76
C PHE A 404 2.43 5.47 12.69
N GLY A 405 1.34 6.01 12.16
CA GLY A 405 0.36 6.78 12.94
C GLY A 405 0.89 8.17 13.33
N TYR A 406 0.83 8.47 14.63
CA TYR A 406 0.92 9.83 15.16
C TYR A 406 1.85 9.91 16.37
N VAL A 407 2.65 10.98 16.46
CA VAL A 407 3.50 11.28 17.63
C VAL A 407 3.15 12.67 18.14
N LEU A 408 2.97 12.81 19.46
CA LEU A 408 2.75 14.12 20.08
C LEU A 408 4.07 14.69 20.60
N TYR A 409 4.38 15.91 20.18
CA TYR A 409 5.50 16.70 20.68
C TYR A 409 4.96 17.84 21.55
N ARG A 410 5.36 17.89 22.82
CA ARG A 410 4.89 18.86 23.80
C ARG A 410 6.05 19.68 24.35
N THR A 411 5.91 21.00 24.38
CA THR A 411 6.82 21.92 25.07
C THR A 411 6.01 23.07 25.71
N LYS A 412 6.69 24.08 26.24
CA LYS A 412 6.06 25.30 26.78
C LYS A 412 6.50 26.52 26.00
N LEU A 413 5.63 27.51 25.88
CA LEU A 413 6.00 28.80 25.29
C LEU A 413 7.03 29.51 26.18
N PRO A 414 8.23 29.86 25.68
CA PRO A 414 9.27 30.50 26.48
C PRO A 414 9.02 32.01 26.69
N MET A 415 8.00 32.58 26.03
CA MET A 415 7.68 34.00 26.07
C MET A 415 6.19 34.25 25.87
N ASN A 416 5.72 35.43 26.29
CA ASN A 416 4.37 35.88 25.99
C ASN A 416 4.22 36.09 24.48
N CYS A 417 3.20 35.48 23.91
CA CYS A 417 2.78 35.61 22.51
C CYS A 417 1.44 36.36 22.48
N SER A 418 1.41 37.57 23.05
CA SER A 418 0.20 38.40 23.18
C SER A 418 -0.29 38.94 21.82
N THR A 419 0.60 39.00 20.83
CA THR A 419 0.27 39.23 19.43
C THR A 419 0.57 37.96 18.63
N PRO A 420 -0.07 37.75 17.47
CA PRO A 420 0.24 36.63 16.57
C PRO A 420 1.76 36.49 16.37
N THR A 421 2.33 35.39 16.85
CA THR A 421 3.77 35.13 16.87
C THR A 421 4.08 33.93 15.99
N PRO A 422 5.05 34.01 15.07
CA PRO A 422 5.29 32.95 14.10
C PRO A 422 5.96 31.73 14.75
N LEU A 423 5.29 30.58 14.66
CA LEU A 423 5.82 29.24 14.88
C LEU A 423 6.19 28.65 13.52
N SER A 424 7.46 28.30 13.32
CA SER A 424 7.98 27.89 12.01
C SER A 424 8.88 26.66 12.09
N SER A 425 8.84 25.83 11.04
CA SER A 425 9.84 24.82 10.73
C SER A 425 10.73 25.34 9.60
N PRO A 426 11.80 26.09 9.89
CA PRO A 426 12.56 26.84 8.88
C PRO A 426 13.26 25.95 7.84
N LEU A 427 13.50 24.67 8.17
CA LEU A 427 14.10 23.69 7.27
C LEU A 427 13.07 22.69 6.71
N ASN A 428 11.77 23.02 6.74
CA ASN A 428 10.70 22.15 6.26
C ASN A 428 10.75 20.75 6.92
N GLY A 429 10.93 20.74 8.24
CA GLY A 429 11.18 19.54 9.05
C GLY A 429 9.95 18.85 9.61
N VAL A 430 8.75 19.39 9.37
CA VAL A 430 7.49 18.71 9.71
C VAL A 430 7.24 17.61 8.67
N ARG A 431 7.34 16.35 9.11
CA ARG A 431 7.15 15.17 8.26
C ARG A 431 6.00 14.29 8.81
N ASP A 432 4.75 14.50 8.38
CA ASP A 432 4.35 15.27 7.19
C ASP A 432 3.34 16.39 7.46
N ARG A 433 2.52 16.24 8.49
CA ARG A 433 1.50 17.23 8.84
C ARG A 433 1.44 17.35 10.36
N ALA A 434 1.42 18.58 10.87
CA ALA A 434 1.41 18.85 12.30
C ALA A 434 0.20 19.69 12.71
N TYR A 435 -0.63 19.14 13.57
CA TYR A 435 -1.78 19.80 14.19
C TYR A 435 -1.30 20.47 15.47
N VAL A 436 -1.29 21.81 15.46
CA VAL A 436 -0.75 22.59 16.57
C VAL A 436 -1.87 23.02 17.49
N SER A 437 -1.66 22.91 18.80
CA SER A 437 -2.53 23.52 19.81
C SER A 437 -1.74 24.22 20.91
N VAL A 438 -2.30 25.31 21.44
CA VAL A 438 -1.77 26.06 22.59
C VAL A 438 -2.83 26.09 23.68
N ASP A 439 -2.55 25.50 24.83
CA ASP A 439 -3.52 25.30 25.93
C ASP A 439 -4.88 24.76 25.43
N GLY A 440 -4.85 23.83 24.47
CA GLY A 440 -6.04 23.20 23.88
C GLY A 440 -6.70 23.96 22.73
N VAL A 441 -6.27 25.19 22.40
CA VAL A 441 -6.79 25.97 21.26
C VAL A 441 -5.96 25.67 20.01
N SER A 442 -6.60 25.35 18.88
CA SER A 442 -5.92 24.98 17.62
C SER A 442 -5.73 26.17 16.67
N PRO A 443 -4.55 26.82 16.62
CA PRO A 443 -4.30 27.97 15.74
C PRO A 443 -4.12 27.62 14.26
N GLY A 444 -3.72 26.38 13.92
CA GLY A 444 -3.37 26.04 12.54
C GLY A 444 -2.70 24.68 12.37
N VAL A 445 -2.37 24.38 11.12
CA VAL A 445 -1.68 23.17 10.70
C VAL A 445 -0.40 23.53 9.95
N LEU A 446 0.72 22.92 10.30
CA LEU A 446 1.93 22.92 9.49
C LEU A 446 1.89 21.74 8.51
N GLU A 447 2.31 21.94 7.26
CA GLU A 447 2.29 20.92 6.21
C GLU A 447 3.59 20.94 5.42
N ARG A 448 4.22 19.76 5.29
CA ARG A 448 5.40 19.52 4.46
C ARG A 448 5.23 20.14 3.06
N ASP A 449 6.25 20.86 2.62
CA ASP A 449 6.33 21.52 1.30
C ASP A 449 5.28 22.63 1.04
N LYS A 450 4.33 22.89 1.95
CA LYS A 450 3.24 23.88 1.74
C LYS A 450 3.20 24.97 2.81
N TYR A 451 2.95 24.61 4.06
CA TYR A 451 2.73 25.55 5.16
C TYR A 451 3.75 25.30 6.27
N ILE A 452 4.91 25.95 6.16
CA ILE A 452 6.02 25.77 7.12
C ILE A 452 5.98 26.75 8.30
N THR A 453 5.06 27.72 8.29
CA THR A 453 4.89 28.72 9.35
C THR A 453 3.40 28.98 9.60
N ILE A 454 3.02 29.04 10.87
CA ILE A 454 1.71 29.52 11.33
C ILE A 454 1.91 30.55 12.44
N ASN A 455 0.92 31.41 12.67
CA ASN A 455 0.94 32.29 13.83
C ASN A 455 0.21 31.67 15.01
N ILE A 456 0.80 31.76 16.20
CA ILE A 456 0.22 31.30 17.45
C ILE A 456 0.13 32.44 18.46
N THR A 457 -0.76 32.29 19.45
CA THR A 457 -0.92 33.21 20.59
C THR A 457 -0.97 32.42 21.89
N GLY A 458 -0.51 33.00 22.99
CA GLY A 458 -0.48 32.35 24.30
C GLY A 458 0.37 33.12 25.30
N THR A 459 0.44 32.63 26.53
CA THR A 459 1.26 33.24 27.60
C THR A 459 2.55 32.43 27.83
N ALA A 460 3.57 33.05 28.42
CA ALA A 460 4.76 32.30 28.82
C ALA A 460 4.37 31.16 29.77
N GLY A 461 4.85 29.95 29.49
CA GLY A 461 4.50 28.74 30.23
C GLY A 461 3.28 27.98 29.71
N SER A 462 2.49 28.56 28.79
CA SER A 462 1.42 27.86 28.07
C SER A 462 1.94 26.59 27.41
N GLN A 463 1.14 25.53 27.43
CA GLN A 463 1.47 24.25 26.80
C GLN A 463 1.32 24.38 25.28
N LEU A 464 2.39 24.07 24.55
CA LEU A 464 2.41 23.93 23.10
C LEU A 464 2.44 22.45 22.75
N ASP A 465 1.40 21.98 22.08
CA ASP A 465 1.27 20.63 21.57
C ASP A 465 1.35 20.64 20.04
N VAL A 466 2.13 19.71 19.50
CA VAL A 466 2.34 19.53 18.06
C VAL A 466 2.14 18.04 17.77
N LEU A 467 0.93 17.66 17.37
CA LEU A 467 0.62 16.29 16.95
C LEU A 467 1.06 16.11 15.51
N VAL A 468 2.07 15.28 15.25
CA VAL A 468 2.58 15.02 13.90
C VAL A 468 2.05 13.69 13.40
N GLU A 469 1.52 13.69 12.18
CA GLU A 469 1.10 12.50 11.44
C GLU A 469 2.20 12.07 10.45
N ASN A 470 2.54 10.78 10.48
CA ASN A 470 3.20 10.13 9.35
C ASN A 470 2.11 9.81 8.30
N MET A 471 2.11 10.53 7.18
CA MET A 471 1.11 10.40 6.11
C MET A 471 1.44 9.29 5.09
N GLY A 472 2.53 8.55 5.30
CA GLY A 472 3.06 7.52 4.39
C GLY A 472 4.46 7.91 3.93
N ARG A 473 5.42 7.01 4.07
CA ARG A 473 6.80 7.22 3.59
C ARG A 473 6.84 7.21 2.07
N VAL A 474 7.69 8.07 1.52
CA VAL A 474 7.99 8.07 0.09
C VAL A 474 8.39 6.67 -0.35
N ASN A 475 7.78 6.19 -1.43
CA ASN A 475 7.93 4.82 -1.91
C ASN A 475 8.74 4.70 -3.20
N TYR A 476 9.06 5.82 -3.86
CA TYR A 476 9.73 5.86 -5.15
C TYR A 476 10.77 7.00 -5.22
N GLY A 477 11.81 6.81 -6.04
CA GLY A 477 12.88 7.78 -6.26
C GLY A 477 13.88 7.88 -5.10
N LYS A 478 14.67 8.96 -5.07
CA LYS A 478 15.74 9.16 -4.08
C LYS A 478 15.26 9.47 -2.65
N GLY A 479 13.97 9.78 -2.48
CA GLY A 479 13.40 10.27 -1.23
C GLY A 479 12.97 9.18 -0.24
N ILE A 480 13.25 7.90 -0.53
CA ILE A 480 12.76 6.75 0.24
C ILE A 480 13.35 6.63 1.66
N ASN A 481 14.47 7.30 1.95
CA ASN A 481 15.00 7.46 3.31
C ASN A 481 14.21 8.51 4.10
N ASP A 482 12.90 8.30 4.19
CA ASP A 482 11.94 9.30 4.66
C ASP A 482 11.67 9.18 6.17
N PHE A 483 12.52 9.84 6.97
CA PHE A 483 12.26 10.05 8.39
C PHE A 483 10.95 10.80 8.61
N LYS A 484 10.25 10.50 9.70
CA LYS A 484 8.95 11.09 10.05
C LYS A 484 9.01 11.78 11.40
N GLY A 485 8.05 12.65 11.67
CA GLY A 485 8.01 13.50 12.85
C GLY A 485 8.60 14.88 12.63
N LEU A 486 9.15 15.47 13.70
CA LEU A 486 9.92 16.71 13.62
C LEU A 486 11.39 16.36 13.33
N THR A 487 11.76 16.39 12.05
CA THR A 487 13.12 16.06 11.57
C THR A 487 14.11 17.21 11.70
N SER A 488 13.63 18.40 12.07
CA SER A 488 14.46 19.54 12.46
C SER A 488 13.73 20.42 13.47
N ASN A 489 14.46 21.34 14.09
CA ASN A 489 13.94 22.22 15.14
C ASN A 489 12.77 23.10 14.66
N LEU A 490 11.78 23.28 15.54
CA LEU A 490 10.82 24.36 15.43
C LEU A 490 11.37 25.64 16.05
N THR A 491 10.96 26.77 15.51
CA THR A 491 11.31 28.10 16.01
C THR A 491 10.05 28.91 16.33
N LEU A 492 10.11 29.69 17.40
CA LEU A 492 9.10 30.67 17.77
C LEU A 492 9.74 32.06 17.70
N ASN A 493 9.24 32.92 16.81
CA ASN A 493 9.85 34.22 16.52
C ASN A 493 11.37 34.12 16.25
N SER A 494 11.75 33.16 15.41
CA SER A 494 13.15 32.84 15.04
C SER A 494 14.03 32.30 16.17
N LYS A 495 13.49 32.01 17.36
CA LYS A 495 14.21 31.35 18.45
C LYS A 495 13.88 29.87 18.48
N VAL A 496 14.89 29.01 18.53
CA VAL A 496 14.71 27.55 18.62
C VAL A 496 13.95 27.19 19.90
N LEU A 497 12.91 26.36 19.76
CA LEU A 497 12.19 25.77 20.87
C LEU A 497 12.91 24.52 21.39
N THR A 498 13.04 24.43 22.71
CA THR A 498 13.74 23.34 23.42
C THR A 498 12.80 22.64 24.41
N ASP A 499 13.34 21.65 25.13
CA ASP A 499 12.70 21.00 26.28
C ASP A 499 11.38 20.30 25.93
N TRP A 500 11.50 19.32 25.04
CA TRP A 500 10.38 18.55 24.52
C TRP A 500 10.07 17.31 25.36
N LEU A 501 8.77 17.06 25.50
CA LEU A 501 8.19 15.77 25.86
C LEU A 501 7.65 15.13 24.57
N VAL A 502 8.14 13.95 24.21
CA VAL A 502 7.74 13.24 22.98
C VAL A 502 6.99 11.97 23.35
N TYR A 503 5.72 11.87 22.94
CA TYR A 503 4.85 10.74 23.26
C TYR A 503 4.65 9.86 22.02
N SER A 504 5.04 8.59 22.16
CA SER A 504 4.64 7.54 21.22
C SER A 504 3.17 7.18 21.46
N LEU A 505 2.36 7.07 20.42
CA LEU A 505 0.91 6.86 20.54
C LEU A 505 0.48 5.50 19.96
N SER A 506 0.17 4.55 20.84
CA SER A 506 -0.36 3.21 20.55
C SER A 506 -1.88 3.23 20.28
N ILE A 507 -2.32 4.09 19.35
CA ILE A 507 -3.74 4.34 19.10
C ILE A 507 -4.48 3.08 18.62
N ASP A 508 -3.91 2.34 17.67
CA ASP A 508 -4.55 1.12 17.15
C ASP A 508 -4.79 0.09 18.27
N GLU A 509 -3.81 -0.08 19.17
CA GLU A 509 -3.92 -0.99 20.30
C GLU A 509 -5.01 -0.50 21.28
N ALA A 510 -4.99 0.78 21.64
CA ALA A 510 -6.01 1.36 22.52
C ALA A 510 -7.44 1.28 21.95
N VAL A 511 -7.61 1.48 20.64
CA VAL A 511 -8.90 1.34 19.96
C VAL A 511 -9.34 -0.12 19.92
N SER A 512 -8.46 -1.05 19.52
CA SER A 512 -8.78 -2.48 19.42
C SER A 512 -9.14 -3.13 20.77
N GLN A 513 -8.53 -2.66 21.86
CA GLN A 513 -8.81 -3.11 23.23
C GLN A 513 -10.00 -2.37 23.86
N GLY A 514 -10.60 -1.41 23.16
CA GLY A 514 -11.74 -0.63 23.67
C GLY A 514 -11.40 0.26 24.87
N LEU A 515 -10.14 0.71 25.00
CA LEU A 515 -9.68 1.50 26.15
C LEU A 515 -10.19 2.94 26.12
N LEU A 516 -10.56 3.44 24.95
CA LEU A 516 -11.14 4.76 24.77
C LEU A 516 -12.58 4.80 25.29
N THR A 517 -12.71 5.12 26.57
CA THR A 517 -14.02 5.31 27.23
C THR A 517 -14.38 6.79 27.29
N GLY A 518 -15.67 7.09 27.14
CA GLY A 518 -16.16 8.47 27.23
C GLY A 518 -15.96 9.01 28.64
N SER A 519 -15.45 10.23 28.75
CA SER A 519 -15.58 11.03 29.97
C SER A 519 -16.73 12.00 29.78
N GLN A 520 -17.71 11.97 30.68
CA GLN A 520 -18.65 13.07 30.82
C GLN A 520 -17.93 14.26 31.47
N THR A 521 -16.99 14.87 30.77
CA THR A 521 -16.57 16.22 31.11
C THR A 521 -17.59 17.16 30.49
N GLU A 522 -18.30 17.92 31.35
CA GLU A 522 -19.12 19.04 30.92
C GLU A 522 -18.28 19.93 30.00
N GLU A 523 -18.71 20.09 28.74
CA GLU A 523 -18.07 21.00 27.82
C GLU A 523 -18.16 22.42 28.41
N MET A 524 -17.04 22.97 28.89
CA MET A 524 -16.93 24.41 29.09
C MET A 524 -17.12 25.05 27.72
N TRP A 525 -18.24 25.76 27.54
CA TRP A 525 -18.55 26.49 26.33
C TRP A 525 -17.47 27.52 26.06
N SER A 526 -16.53 27.18 25.17
CA SER A 526 -15.62 28.15 24.57
C SER A 526 -16.43 29.04 23.64
N THR A 527 -16.53 30.33 23.94
CA THR A 527 -17.12 31.34 23.04
C THR A 527 -16.20 31.69 21.86
N LEU A 528 -15.00 31.10 21.79
CA LEU A 528 -14.06 31.26 20.69
C LEU A 528 -14.38 30.24 19.60
N VAL A 529 -14.98 30.72 18.52
CA VAL A 529 -15.14 29.95 17.28
C VAL A 529 -13.80 29.94 16.56
N THR A 530 -13.01 28.88 16.73
CA THR A 530 -11.84 28.61 15.89
C THR A 530 -12.25 27.77 14.69
N PRO A 531 -11.68 28.01 13.49
CA PRO A 531 -11.98 27.21 12.31
C PRO A 531 -11.46 25.76 12.40
N LEU A 532 -10.59 25.48 13.37
CA LEU A 532 -10.07 24.15 13.68
C LEU A 532 -10.48 23.74 15.10
N SER A 533 -10.75 22.45 15.26
CA SER A 533 -10.96 21.76 16.53
C SER A 533 -9.64 21.13 17.01
N ALA A 534 -9.54 20.84 18.30
CA ALA A 534 -8.45 19.99 18.81
C ALA A 534 -8.65 18.55 18.30
N PRO A 535 -7.58 17.82 17.94
CA PRO A 535 -7.68 16.41 17.56
C PRO A 535 -8.40 15.60 18.63
N ALA A 536 -9.42 14.83 18.23
CA ALA A 536 -10.30 14.16 19.17
C ALA A 536 -10.83 12.83 18.64
N PHE A 537 -11.11 11.94 19.60
CA PHE A 537 -11.74 10.66 19.34
C PHE A 537 -13.26 10.77 19.39
N TYR A 538 -13.93 10.10 18.45
CA TYR A 538 -15.38 9.99 18.39
C TYR A 538 -15.78 8.53 18.23
N SER A 539 -16.90 8.13 18.82
CA SER A 539 -17.44 6.77 18.69
C SER A 539 -18.94 6.77 18.44
N GLY A 540 -19.37 5.83 17.60
CA GLY A 540 -20.77 5.56 17.30
C GLY A 540 -20.98 4.06 17.16
N THR A 541 -22.20 3.60 17.41
CA THR A 541 -22.54 2.18 17.33
C THR A 541 -23.79 1.93 16.52
N PHE A 542 -23.84 0.81 15.82
CA PHE A 542 -25.05 0.32 15.15
C PHE A 542 -25.14 -1.20 15.25
N SER A 543 -26.32 -1.77 15.10
CA SER A 543 -26.53 -3.23 15.15
C SER A 543 -26.96 -3.75 13.79
N ILE A 544 -26.44 -4.92 13.42
CA ILE A 544 -26.88 -5.67 12.25
C ILE A 544 -27.70 -6.86 12.76
N PRO A 545 -28.92 -7.08 12.25
CA PRO A 545 -29.78 -8.16 12.74
C PRO A 545 -29.14 -9.53 12.49
N ASN A 546 -29.15 -10.38 13.52
CA ASN A 546 -28.74 -11.77 13.43
C ASN A 546 -29.80 -12.64 12.73
N GLY A 547 -29.38 -13.78 12.18
CA GLY A 547 -30.26 -14.76 11.53
C GLY A 547 -30.74 -14.40 10.13
N ILE A 548 -30.21 -13.32 9.53
CA ILE A 548 -30.46 -12.96 8.13
C ILE A 548 -29.31 -13.51 7.29
N PRO A 549 -29.53 -14.51 6.40
CA PRO A 549 -28.46 -15.22 5.70
C PRO A 549 -27.50 -14.34 4.89
N ASP A 550 -28.01 -13.24 4.34
CA ASP A 550 -27.24 -12.34 3.48
C ASP A 550 -26.63 -11.15 4.25
N LEU A 551 -26.65 -11.13 5.58
CA LEU A 551 -25.99 -10.11 6.39
C LEU A 551 -24.93 -10.74 7.31
N PRO A 552 -23.79 -10.04 7.54
CA PRO A 552 -23.43 -8.70 7.05
C PRO A 552 -22.99 -8.70 5.58
N GLN A 553 -23.02 -7.52 4.95
CA GLN A 553 -22.55 -7.28 3.59
C GLN A 553 -21.45 -6.23 3.57
N ASP A 554 -20.70 -6.19 2.47
CA ASP A 554 -19.75 -5.12 2.21
C ASP A 554 -20.49 -3.77 2.19
N THR A 555 -19.82 -2.71 2.60
CA THR A 555 -20.38 -1.35 2.62
C THR A 555 -19.26 -0.33 2.43
N TYR A 556 -19.63 0.94 2.34
CA TYR A 556 -18.69 2.04 2.27
C TYR A 556 -19.05 3.09 3.33
N ILE A 557 -18.07 3.54 4.10
CA ILE A 557 -18.26 4.61 5.08
C ILE A 557 -17.89 5.97 4.46
N GLU A 558 -18.78 6.94 4.60
CA GLU A 558 -18.64 8.33 4.18
C GLU A 558 -18.63 9.27 5.40
N PHE A 559 -17.94 10.39 5.27
CA PHE A 559 -17.67 11.33 6.36
C PHE A 559 -18.20 12.75 6.06
N PRO A 560 -19.52 12.95 5.90
CA PRO A 560 -20.08 14.26 5.58
C PRO A 560 -19.83 15.27 6.72
N GLY A 561 -19.24 16.41 6.38
CA GLY A 561 -18.94 17.49 7.33
C GLY A 561 -17.65 17.30 8.14
N TRP A 562 -17.08 16.10 8.17
CA TRP A 562 -15.75 15.84 8.73
C TRP A 562 -14.65 16.36 7.80
N THR A 563 -13.41 16.40 8.30
CA THR A 563 -12.31 17.02 7.57
C THR A 563 -11.21 16.05 7.21
N LYS A 564 -10.47 15.54 8.19
CA LYS A 564 -9.36 14.62 7.97
C LYS A 564 -9.14 13.76 9.21
N GLY A 565 -8.95 12.47 9.00
CA GLY A 565 -8.72 11.59 10.13
C GLY A 565 -8.43 10.15 9.77
N GLN A 566 -8.52 9.33 10.81
CA GLN A 566 -8.39 7.88 10.76
C GLN A 566 -9.68 7.24 11.27
N VAL A 567 -10.07 6.09 10.71
CA VAL A 567 -11.27 5.36 11.13
C VAL A 567 -10.98 3.89 11.43
N TRP A 568 -11.60 3.39 12.49
CA TRP A 568 -11.61 1.98 12.85
C TRP A 568 -13.04 1.46 12.92
N MET A 569 -13.21 0.22 12.49
CA MET A 569 -14.44 -0.53 12.54
C MET A 569 -14.21 -1.79 13.36
N ASN A 570 -14.84 -1.92 14.52
CA ASN A 570 -14.62 -3.02 15.47
C ASN A 570 -13.13 -3.26 15.78
N GLY A 571 -12.36 -2.18 15.91
CA GLY A 571 -10.91 -2.23 16.14
C GLY A 571 -10.04 -2.43 14.88
N PHE A 572 -10.64 -2.78 13.74
CA PHE A 572 -9.93 -2.89 12.46
C PHE A 572 -9.70 -1.50 11.84
N ASN A 573 -8.44 -1.13 11.60
CA ASN A 573 -8.09 0.17 11.03
C ASN A 573 -8.35 0.20 9.51
N LEU A 574 -9.44 0.87 9.10
CA LEU A 574 -9.85 0.94 7.69
C LEU A 574 -8.95 1.85 6.87
N GLY A 575 -8.24 2.78 7.51
CA GLY A 575 -7.36 3.74 6.84
C GLY A 575 -7.75 5.20 7.08
N ARG A 576 -7.21 6.06 6.22
CA ARG A 576 -7.32 7.52 6.31
C ARG A 576 -8.51 8.02 5.50
N TYR A 577 -9.24 9.00 6.02
CA TYR A 577 -10.23 9.76 5.26
C TYR A 577 -9.80 11.22 5.12
N TRP A 578 -10.05 11.82 3.96
CA TRP A 578 -9.77 13.25 3.73
C TRP A 578 -10.76 13.88 2.72
N PRO A 579 -12.06 13.95 3.03
CA PRO A 579 -13.09 14.44 2.12
C PRO A 579 -12.90 15.91 1.72
N LYS A 580 -12.15 16.72 2.49
CA LYS A 580 -11.82 18.10 2.08
C LYS A 580 -10.84 18.17 0.91
N ARG A 581 -10.06 17.11 0.64
CA ARG A 581 -9.19 17.02 -0.54
C ARG A 581 -9.77 16.14 -1.63
N GLY A 582 -10.27 14.95 -1.28
CA GLY A 582 -10.58 13.92 -2.28
C GLY A 582 -9.30 13.37 -2.94
N PRO A 583 -9.40 12.58 -4.03
CA PRO A 583 -10.63 12.28 -4.74
C PRO A 583 -11.52 11.26 -4.00
N GLN A 584 -10.94 10.54 -3.03
CA GLN A 584 -11.63 9.56 -2.20
C GLN A 584 -12.47 10.22 -1.09
N LEU A 585 -13.78 9.98 -1.12
CA LEU A 585 -14.72 10.41 -0.06
C LEU A 585 -15.21 9.25 0.80
N THR A 586 -15.29 8.05 0.23
CA THR A 586 -15.73 6.85 0.94
C THR A 586 -14.59 5.87 1.17
N LEU A 587 -14.59 5.17 2.29
CA LEU A 587 -13.68 4.05 2.57
C LEU A 587 -14.42 2.71 2.48
N TYR A 588 -13.81 1.72 1.85
CA TYR A 588 -14.34 0.35 1.78
C TYR A 588 -14.36 -0.31 3.16
N VAL A 589 -15.49 -0.91 3.52
CA VAL A 589 -15.69 -1.68 4.75
C VAL A 589 -16.04 -3.12 4.38
N PRO A 590 -15.08 -4.05 4.47
CA PRO A 590 -15.32 -5.44 4.11
C PRO A 590 -16.21 -6.14 5.14
N ALA A 591 -17.22 -6.90 4.72
CA ALA A 591 -18.23 -7.52 5.57
C ALA A 591 -17.67 -8.30 6.77
N HIS A 592 -16.51 -8.95 6.63
CA HIS A 592 -15.91 -9.76 7.69
C HIS A 592 -15.44 -8.96 8.92
N VAL A 593 -15.33 -7.63 8.83
CA VAL A 593 -15.03 -6.78 10.00
C VAL A 593 -16.30 -6.36 10.73
N LEU A 594 -17.48 -6.66 10.18
CA LEU A 594 -18.79 -6.38 10.79
C LEU A 594 -19.26 -7.60 11.60
N SER A 595 -20.09 -7.35 12.62
CA SER A 595 -20.67 -8.38 13.48
C SER A 595 -22.21 -8.33 13.46
N THR A 596 -22.84 -9.50 13.49
CA THR A 596 -24.27 -9.67 13.78
C THR A 596 -24.54 -10.07 15.24
N ASP A 597 -23.49 -10.46 15.97
CA ASP A 597 -23.60 -10.99 17.33
C ASP A 597 -23.44 -9.90 18.40
N ALA A 598 -22.83 -8.77 18.04
CA ALA A 598 -22.61 -7.62 18.91
C ALA A 598 -22.83 -6.30 18.17
N PRO A 599 -23.11 -5.19 18.89
CA PRO A 599 -23.08 -3.86 18.31
C PRO A 599 -21.73 -3.57 17.65
N ASN A 600 -21.81 -3.06 16.44
CA ASN A 600 -20.68 -2.63 15.65
C ASN A 600 -20.22 -1.24 16.12
N ASN A 601 -18.94 -1.11 16.49
CA ASN A 601 -18.36 0.15 16.93
C ASN A 601 -17.55 0.81 15.81
N VAL A 602 -17.88 2.06 15.50
CA VAL A 602 -17.09 2.96 14.65
C VAL A 602 -16.33 3.89 15.56
N THR A 603 -15.00 3.94 15.41
CA THR A 603 -14.15 4.93 16.11
C THR A 603 -13.47 5.82 15.09
N LEU A 604 -13.50 7.13 15.30
CA LEU A 604 -12.78 8.12 14.49
C LEU A 604 -11.75 8.83 15.35
N LEU A 605 -10.61 9.15 14.75
CA LEU A 605 -9.74 10.23 15.18
C LEU A 605 -9.84 11.35 14.15
N GLU A 606 -10.57 12.43 14.46
CA GLU A 606 -10.65 13.64 13.63
C GLU A 606 -9.55 14.60 14.05
N LEU A 607 -8.88 15.20 13.07
CA LEU A 607 -7.61 15.91 13.27
C LEU A 607 -7.72 17.42 13.04
N GLU A 608 -8.73 17.88 12.29
CA GLU A 608 -8.82 19.29 11.89
C GLU A 608 -10.13 19.94 12.32
N SER A 609 -11.29 19.43 11.90
CA SER A 609 -12.58 20.02 12.24
C SER A 609 -13.70 18.98 12.10
N ASP A 610 -14.57 18.96 13.10
CA ASP A 610 -15.69 18.05 13.22
C ASP A 610 -17.05 18.76 13.05
N PRO A 611 -18.08 18.07 12.55
CA PRO A 611 -19.42 18.64 12.39
C PRO A 611 -20.23 18.68 13.69
N CYS A 612 -19.67 18.33 14.85
CA CYS A 612 -20.44 17.98 16.04
C CYS A 612 -20.88 19.18 16.88
N SER A 613 -20.26 20.36 16.71
CA SER A 613 -20.66 21.59 17.42
C SER A 613 -21.88 22.30 16.83
N SER A 614 -22.18 22.10 15.54
CA SER A 614 -23.22 22.87 14.83
C SER A 614 -24.03 22.09 13.79
N GLY A 615 -23.75 20.79 13.58
CA GLY A 615 -24.37 19.95 12.57
C GLY A 615 -24.72 18.54 13.07
N SER A 616 -25.09 17.65 12.15
CA SER A 616 -25.29 16.24 12.47
C SER A 616 -23.93 15.56 12.66
N CYS A 617 -23.55 15.32 13.92
CA CYS A 617 -22.37 14.52 14.28
C CYS A 617 -22.60 13.05 13.88
N THR A 618 -22.39 12.73 12.60
CA THR A 618 -22.74 11.44 12.01
C THR A 618 -21.73 11.03 10.95
N VAL A 619 -21.56 9.72 10.78
CA VAL A 619 -21.02 9.11 9.55
C VAL A 619 -22.15 8.43 8.78
N GLN A 620 -21.94 8.12 7.50
CA GLN A 620 -22.94 7.47 6.66
C GLN A 620 -22.38 6.20 6.04
N PHE A 621 -23.12 5.10 6.13
CA PHE A 621 -22.80 3.87 5.42
C PHE A 621 -23.64 3.74 4.15
N THR A 622 -22.97 3.69 3.00
CA THR A 622 -23.57 3.65 1.67
C THR A 622 -23.23 2.35 0.95
N ALA A 623 -23.98 2.04 -0.10
CA ALA A 623 -23.73 0.86 -0.94
C ALA A 623 -22.81 1.16 -2.14
N ILE A 624 -22.48 2.44 -2.39
CA ILE A 624 -21.79 2.89 -3.61
C ILE A 624 -20.52 3.64 -3.20
N PRO A 625 -19.35 3.30 -3.75
CA PRO A 625 -18.13 4.05 -3.50
C PRO A 625 -18.16 5.40 -4.19
N VAL A 626 -17.57 6.41 -3.55
CA VAL A 626 -17.24 7.70 -4.14
C VAL A 626 -15.74 7.92 -4.00
N ILE A 627 -15.02 7.57 -5.05
CA ILE A 627 -13.55 7.67 -5.12
C ILE A 627 -13.04 8.72 -6.10
N ASN A 628 -13.94 9.44 -6.79
CA ASN A 628 -13.64 10.33 -7.91
C ASN A 628 -14.11 11.78 -7.71
N SER A 629 -14.30 12.21 -6.45
CA SER A 629 -14.80 13.55 -6.13
C SER A 629 -13.71 14.39 -5.49
N THR A 630 -13.18 15.35 -6.24
CA THR A 630 -12.22 16.34 -5.73
C THR A 630 -12.96 17.59 -5.32
N VAL A 631 -12.59 18.16 -4.17
CA VAL A 631 -13.01 19.51 -3.84
C VAL A 631 -12.13 20.45 -4.65
N ALA A 632 -12.74 21.26 -5.53
CA ALA A 632 -12.02 22.26 -6.30
C ALA A 632 -11.37 23.29 -5.36
N HIS A 633 -10.13 23.05 -4.94
CA HIS A 633 -9.32 24.10 -4.36
C HIS A 633 -8.91 25.04 -5.49
N THR A 634 -9.44 26.26 -5.46
CA THR A 634 -9.04 27.38 -6.31
C THR A 634 -7.60 27.78 -6.01
N THR A 635 -6.64 27.01 -6.49
CA THR A 635 -5.35 27.55 -6.88
C THR A 635 -5.44 27.88 -8.36
N ALA A 636 -5.64 29.16 -8.66
CA ALA A 636 -5.50 29.72 -9.99
C ALA A 636 -4.04 29.61 -10.45
N HIS A 637 -3.64 28.41 -10.86
CA HIS A 637 -2.59 28.22 -11.84
C HIS A 637 -3.13 27.26 -12.88
N ALA A 638 -3.32 27.79 -14.09
CA ALA A 638 -3.71 27.05 -15.27
C ALA A 638 -2.71 25.91 -15.49
N PHE A 639 -3.11 24.68 -15.20
CA PHE A 639 -2.44 23.50 -15.75
C PHE A 639 -3.05 23.23 -17.12
N HIS A 640 -2.35 23.71 -18.15
CA HIS A 640 -2.39 23.04 -19.44
C HIS A 640 -2.04 21.57 -19.22
N SER A 641 -2.78 20.67 -19.89
CA SER A 641 -2.38 19.29 -20.11
C SER A 641 -0.90 19.23 -20.45
N PHE A 642 -0.08 18.53 -19.68
CA PHE A 642 1.18 17.86 -20.06
C PHE A 642 1.88 17.41 -18.77
N PHE A 643 1.43 16.31 -18.17
CA PHE A 643 2.36 15.45 -17.46
C PHE A 643 2.92 14.48 -18.48
N HIS A 644 4.10 14.80 -19.01
CA HIS A 644 4.91 13.85 -19.76
C HIS A 644 5.76 13.04 -18.78
N LYS A 645 5.88 11.75 -19.12
CA LYS A 645 6.64 10.64 -18.52
C LYS A 645 8.00 10.96 -17.85
N GLY A 646 8.59 12.14 -18.03
CA GLY A 646 9.93 12.49 -17.53
C GLY A 646 10.02 12.97 -16.08
N ASP A 647 8.90 13.33 -15.45
CA ASP A 647 8.91 13.95 -14.11
C ASP A 647 8.52 12.98 -12.97
N LEU A 648 8.05 11.76 -13.29
CA LEU A 648 7.56 10.78 -12.32
C LEU A 648 8.02 9.33 -12.57
N LEU A 649 8.86 9.07 -13.57
CA LEU A 649 9.42 7.75 -13.86
C LEU A 649 10.94 7.77 -14.00
#